data_AF-A0A948WZ44-F1
#
_entry.id   AF-A0A948WZ44-F1
#
_cell.length_a   1.000
_cell.length_b   1.000
_cell.length_c   1.000
_cell.angle_alpha   90.00
_cell.angle_beta   90.00
_cell.angle_gamma   90.00
#
_symmetry.space_group_name_H-M   'P 1'
#
loop_
_entity.id
_entity.type
_entity.pdbx_description
1 polymer ?
#
loop_
_entity_poly.entity_id
_entity_poly.type
_entity_poly.pdbx_seq_one_letter_code
_entity_poly.pdbx_strand_id
1 'polypeptide(L)'
;MKSTGDNLSALKELGDSMMQHMDCDEFFRQFMRIFKTAESNITLALNNGAASALASSFYDATTMVRPDVAIGNRVYFRFLKSDEDVRSSLDAVIALPEFQRQKSKFKLAICCGPTLLAVYNVRTQETNSIALSDLAENYSTFLEITGQQAVAIDANTAADVKACQQITRLLDTLARHNHIEQDHTHSINEFIRRVLFCLFAEDTQIFAPQQFTNAFALLVDKQGDGAESFFTNLFTVLNTKESERKAIGPLPKELLAFPYVNGGLFADKVEIPKFDVSTRAQLLDCGSLKWSEISPAIFGAMFQNALDADLRHQLGAHYTSEENILKVIKPLFLDALNAEFERLAALDESTPKAKAAKKEQLSEFHDKLASLNFLDPACGCGNFLLIAYRELRRLENKVLEQLLDENYLLLEEAIKVNINQFYGIEIEDWPAEIAHLSMWLMQHVMNQETGAKFGVPVATLPLKTSAVIRQQNALTTDWNEVLPAGKCSYIMGNPPFCGFNYTTDEQKQWLRDVYPPKYKLGSVDFVSGWFVKAASYMKGNPQIQAAFVATNSICQGSQVETLWGLLLPQGIRINFAYNSFKWSNAASKNAGVTCIIVGFAYRDVFDDTGYKRLFHVCADNTLALQHTKAISSYLLPVNGSFDYSTVIVARSVKPFTETACLPACLPACLPACLPACLPACLPACLPIS
;
A
#
# COMPACT_ATOMS: atom_id res chain seq x y z
N MET A 1 29.06 0.36 -3.91
CA MET A 1 28.74 0.07 -2.49
C MET A 1 29.74 0.70 -1.52
N LYS A 2 31.07 0.46 -1.60
CA LYS A 2 32.06 1.11 -0.70
C LYS A 2 31.96 2.65 -0.65
N SER A 3 31.91 3.31 -1.81
CA SER A 3 31.85 4.79 -1.88
C SER A 3 30.58 5.43 -1.31
N THR A 4 29.49 4.68 -1.19
CA THR A 4 28.23 5.20 -0.62
C THR A 4 28.26 5.11 0.89
N GLY A 5 28.84 4.05 1.45
CA GLY A 5 29.05 3.91 2.90
C GLY A 5 29.95 5.01 3.46
N ASP A 6 31.05 5.32 2.76
CA ASP A 6 31.98 6.39 3.15
C ASP A 6 31.33 7.78 3.12
N ASN A 7 30.40 8.02 2.19
CA ASN A 7 29.66 9.29 2.12
C ASN A 7 28.62 9.43 3.24
N LEU A 8 27.97 8.33 3.64
CA LEU A 8 26.99 8.33 4.73
C LEU A 8 27.66 8.60 6.08
N SER A 9 28.81 7.96 6.35
CA SER A 9 29.58 8.24 7.57
C SER A 9 30.09 9.67 7.61
N ALA A 10 30.60 10.19 6.48
CA ALA A 10 31.07 11.57 6.40
C ALA A 10 29.96 12.60 6.63
N LEU A 11 28.73 12.35 6.12
CA LEU A 11 27.60 13.25 6.38
C LEU A 11 27.14 13.24 7.84
N LYS A 12 27.20 12.08 8.49
CA LYS A 12 26.90 11.97 9.92
C LYS A 12 27.89 12.78 10.76
N GLU A 13 29.19 12.57 10.54
CA GLU A 13 30.25 13.31 11.21
C GLU A 13 30.15 14.83 10.95
N LEU A 14 29.79 15.22 9.73
CA LEU A 14 29.58 16.61 9.35
C LEU A 14 28.42 17.26 10.10
N GLY A 15 27.28 16.57 10.21
CA GLY A 15 26.12 17.03 10.98
C GLY A 15 26.46 17.20 12.46
N ASP A 16 27.10 16.20 13.05
CA ASP A 16 27.55 16.22 14.44
C ASP A 16 28.53 17.37 14.71
N SER A 17 29.50 17.58 13.81
CA SER A 17 30.46 18.68 13.91
C SER A 17 29.79 20.05 13.85
N MET A 18 28.83 20.25 12.95
CA MET A 18 28.12 21.52 12.80
C MET A 18 27.29 21.86 14.04
N MET A 19 26.64 20.86 14.65
CA MET A 19 25.86 21.03 15.88
C MET A 19 26.74 21.32 17.10
N GLN A 20 27.97 20.79 17.14
CA GLN A 20 28.94 21.06 18.22
C GLN A 20 29.64 22.42 18.06
N HIS A 21 30.02 22.77 16.83
CA HIS A 21 30.68 24.02 16.51
C HIS A 21 30.23 24.53 15.13
N MET A 22 29.50 25.65 15.14
CA MET A 22 28.89 26.24 13.95
C MET A 22 29.92 26.94 13.05
N ASP A 23 30.76 26.17 12.35
CA ASP A 23 31.65 26.64 11.29
C ASP A 23 30.97 26.45 9.92
N CYS A 24 30.27 27.50 9.47
CA CYS A 24 29.49 27.47 8.22
C CYS A 24 30.37 27.29 6.97
N ASP A 25 31.61 27.81 6.99
CA ASP A 25 32.52 27.77 5.84
C ASP A 25 33.10 26.38 5.67
N GLU A 26 33.52 25.76 6.78
CA GLU A 26 33.99 24.39 6.77
C GLU A 26 32.84 23.42 6.50
N PHE A 27 31.65 23.67 7.05
CA PHE A 27 30.45 22.88 6.73
C PHE A 27 30.16 22.89 5.23
N PHE A 28 30.08 24.08 4.61
CA PHE A 28 29.86 24.21 3.18
C PHE A 28 30.95 23.50 2.37
N ARG A 29 32.22 23.64 2.77
CA ARG A 29 33.36 23.02 2.08
C ARG A 29 33.26 21.50 2.12
N GLN A 30 33.07 20.91 3.29
CA GLN A 30 32.97 19.46 3.45
C GLN A 30 31.72 18.89 2.78
N PHE A 31 30.57 19.53 2.97
CA PHE A 31 29.32 19.16 2.32
C PHE A 31 29.49 19.09 0.79
N MET A 32 30.06 20.13 0.18
CA MET A 32 30.25 20.17 -1.26
C MET A 32 31.30 19.18 -1.77
N ARG A 33 32.30 18.80 -0.95
CA ARG A 33 33.28 17.75 -1.28
C ARG A 33 32.65 16.36 -1.30
N ILE A 34 31.76 16.04 -0.36
CA ILE A 34 31.02 14.77 -0.33
C ILE A 34 30.26 14.58 -1.66
N PHE A 35 29.69 15.67 -2.21
CA PHE A 35 29.04 15.68 -3.52
C PHE A 35 29.97 16.03 -4.69
N LYS A 36 31.27 15.71 -4.57
CA LYS A 36 32.27 15.77 -5.65
C LYS A 36 32.33 17.13 -6.35
N THR A 37 32.26 18.23 -5.60
CA THR A 37 32.49 19.58 -6.12
C THR A 37 33.99 19.90 -6.10
N ALA A 38 34.51 20.49 -7.18
CA ALA A 38 35.91 20.87 -7.26
C ALA A 38 36.27 21.98 -6.26
N GLU A 39 37.43 21.85 -5.59
CA GLU A 39 37.89 22.77 -4.54
C GLU A 39 38.02 24.23 -5.01
N SER A 40 38.38 24.43 -6.29
CA SER A 40 38.44 25.76 -6.92
C SER A 40 37.09 26.46 -6.93
N ASN A 41 36.00 25.72 -7.19
CA ASN A 41 34.65 26.26 -7.24
C ASN A 41 34.13 26.56 -5.83
N ILE A 42 34.46 25.71 -4.86
CA ILE A 42 34.11 25.92 -3.45
C ILE A 42 34.79 27.19 -2.92
N THR A 43 36.10 27.30 -3.13
CA THR A 43 36.88 28.47 -2.67
C THR A 43 36.41 29.76 -3.33
N LEU A 44 36.08 29.73 -4.63
CA LEU A 44 35.54 30.89 -5.33
C LEU A 44 34.19 31.34 -4.76
N ALA A 45 33.31 30.38 -4.43
CA ALA A 45 32.01 30.67 -3.84
C ALA A 45 32.13 31.25 -2.42
N LEU A 46 33.01 30.67 -1.59
CA LEU A 46 33.22 31.13 -0.20
C LEU A 46 33.78 32.56 -0.14
N ASN A 47 34.65 32.93 -1.08
CA ASN A 47 35.30 34.25 -1.11
C ASN A 47 34.41 35.39 -1.61
N ASN A 48 33.18 35.11 -2.08
CA ASN A 48 32.27 36.12 -2.65
C ASN A 48 32.92 37.07 -3.68
N GLY A 49 33.99 36.64 -4.34
CA GLY A 49 34.71 37.43 -5.34
C GLY A 49 33.90 37.57 -6.62
N ALA A 50 34.27 38.50 -7.52
CA ALA A 50 33.55 38.95 -8.72
C ALA A 50 32.96 37.89 -9.69
N ALA A 51 33.18 36.59 -9.44
CA ALA A 51 32.44 35.48 -10.05
C ALA A 51 31.11 35.11 -9.33
N SER A 52 30.75 35.76 -8.22
CA SER A 52 29.57 35.43 -7.38
C SER A 52 28.26 36.13 -7.77
N ALA A 53 28.06 36.53 -9.04
CA ALA A 53 26.79 37.10 -9.52
C ALA A 53 25.56 36.15 -9.42
N LEU A 54 25.74 35.00 -8.78
CA LEU A 54 24.75 33.96 -8.54
C LEU A 54 24.09 34.07 -7.15
N ALA A 55 24.79 34.61 -6.14
CA ALA A 55 24.25 34.79 -4.78
C ALA A 55 23.71 36.21 -4.58
N SER A 56 22.74 36.39 -3.68
CA SER A 56 22.22 37.72 -3.35
C SER A 56 23.29 38.59 -2.67
N SER A 57 23.29 39.89 -2.98
CA SER A 57 24.07 40.88 -2.24
C SER A 57 23.45 41.25 -0.89
N PHE A 58 22.25 40.75 -0.59
CA PHE A 58 21.55 40.94 0.67
C PHE A 58 22.27 40.21 1.80
N TYR A 59 22.55 40.94 2.89
CA TYR A 59 23.08 40.37 4.12
C TYR A 59 22.43 41.07 5.32
N ASP A 60 21.71 40.30 6.12
CA ASP A 60 21.15 40.73 7.39
C ASP A 60 21.98 40.16 8.54
N ALA A 61 22.79 41.01 9.17
CA ALA A 61 23.66 40.62 10.27
C ALA A 61 22.90 40.16 11.52
N THR A 62 21.59 40.39 11.63
CA THR A 62 20.80 39.95 12.79
C THR A 62 20.40 38.48 12.68
N THR A 63 20.04 38.01 11.49
CA THR A 63 19.56 36.65 11.23
C THR A 63 20.60 35.75 10.56
N MET A 64 21.50 36.31 9.76
CA MET A 64 22.47 35.56 8.95
C MET A 64 23.85 35.50 9.60
N VAL A 65 24.51 34.35 9.50
CA VAL A 65 25.90 34.16 9.95
C VAL A 65 26.87 34.82 8.98
N ARG A 66 26.57 34.72 7.69
CA ARG A 66 27.40 35.24 6.59
C ARG A 66 26.53 35.56 5.36
N PRO A 67 27.05 36.31 4.37
CA PRO A 67 26.37 36.47 3.09
C PRO A 67 26.19 35.13 2.38
N ASP A 68 25.16 35.06 1.53
CA ASP A 68 24.78 33.85 0.79
C ASP A 68 25.93 33.32 -0.08
N VAL A 69 25.94 32.00 -0.29
CA VAL A 69 26.95 31.29 -1.07
C VAL A 69 26.26 30.51 -2.16
N ALA A 70 26.74 30.59 -3.40
CA ALA A 70 26.11 29.90 -4.51
C ALA A 70 27.13 29.27 -5.46
N ILE A 71 26.84 28.06 -5.92
CA ILE A 71 27.59 27.37 -6.97
C ILE A 71 26.64 27.03 -8.11
N GLY A 72 26.94 27.57 -9.30
CA GLY A 72 26.16 27.35 -10.51
C GLY A 72 26.04 25.87 -10.88
N ASN A 73 24.87 25.51 -11.37
CA ASN A 73 24.37 24.16 -11.65
C ASN A 73 24.40 23.21 -10.44
N ARG A 74 24.48 23.74 -9.21
CA ARG A 74 24.54 22.94 -7.98
C ARG A 74 23.61 23.47 -6.89
N VAL A 75 24.02 24.49 -6.14
CA VAL A 75 23.31 24.88 -4.90
C VAL A 75 23.37 26.38 -4.63
N TYR A 76 22.31 26.91 -4.02
CA TYR A 76 22.25 28.20 -3.34
C TYR A 76 22.18 27.94 -1.83
N PHE A 77 23.01 28.60 -1.02
CA PHE A 77 23.11 28.39 0.42
C PHE A 77 22.96 29.69 1.19
N ARG A 78 22.18 29.65 2.28
CA ARG A 78 22.07 30.71 3.28
C ARG A 78 22.30 30.11 4.66
N PHE A 79 23.15 30.75 5.46
CA PHE A 79 23.47 30.32 6.83
C PHE A 79 22.85 31.27 7.85
N LEU A 80 22.15 30.70 8.82
CA LEU A 80 21.32 31.41 9.79
C LEU A 80 21.81 31.15 11.21
N LYS A 81 21.60 32.14 12.08
CA LYS A 81 21.99 32.06 13.49
C LYS A 81 21.01 31.25 14.35
N SER A 82 19.79 31.03 13.87
CA SER A 82 18.72 30.33 14.58
C SER A 82 17.97 29.38 13.64
N ASP A 83 17.58 28.22 14.16
CA ASP A 83 16.78 27.23 13.43
C ASP A 83 15.35 27.71 13.16
N GLU A 84 14.85 28.62 14.00
CA GLU A 84 13.51 29.20 13.90
C GLU A 84 13.25 29.93 12.57
N ASP A 85 14.29 30.52 11.99
CA ASP A 85 14.19 31.30 10.77
C ASP A 85 14.46 30.48 9.50
N VAL A 86 14.81 29.20 9.63
CA VAL A 86 15.27 28.36 8.53
C VAL A 86 14.22 28.23 7.43
N ARG A 87 12.97 27.89 7.78
CA ARG A 87 11.88 27.74 6.82
C ARG A 87 11.48 29.07 6.18
N SER A 88 11.23 30.10 6.99
CA SER A 88 10.82 31.42 6.48
C SER A 88 11.90 32.09 5.64
N SER A 89 13.18 31.86 5.98
CA SER A 89 14.31 32.36 5.17
C SER A 89 14.41 31.63 3.84
N LEU A 90 14.08 30.33 3.79
CA LEU A 90 14.05 29.59 2.53
C LEU A 90 12.94 30.13 1.62
N ASP A 91 11.75 30.35 2.15
CA ASP A 91 10.65 30.97 1.40
C ASP A 91 11.05 32.36 0.88
N ALA A 92 11.72 33.16 1.71
CA ALA A 92 12.25 34.46 1.32
C ALA A 92 13.32 34.33 0.21
N VAL A 93 14.23 33.37 0.29
CA VAL A 93 15.25 33.08 -0.75
C VAL A 93 14.59 32.70 -2.07
N ILE A 94 13.58 31.81 -2.03
CA ILE A 94 12.85 31.38 -3.22
C ILE A 94 12.13 32.59 -3.84
N ALA A 95 11.60 33.52 -3.04
CA ALA A 95 10.91 34.70 -3.52
C ALA A 95 11.84 35.81 -4.07
N LEU A 96 13.17 35.71 -3.89
CA LEU A 96 14.11 36.74 -4.37
C LEU A 96 14.06 36.90 -5.91
N PRO A 97 13.96 38.13 -6.45
CA PRO A 97 13.97 38.38 -7.89
C PRO A 97 15.23 37.83 -8.59
N GLU A 98 16.38 37.93 -7.93
CA GLU A 98 17.67 37.42 -8.44
C GLU A 98 17.67 35.90 -8.53
N PHE A 99 17.14 35.23 -7.49
CA PHE A 99 16.99 33.78 -7.48
C PHE A 99 16.02 33.32 -8.57
N GLN A 100 14.86 33.97 -8.70
CA GLN A 100 13.87 33.64 -9.74
C GLN A 100 14.43 33.84 -11.16
N ARG A 101 15.17 34.92 -11.42
CA ARG A 101 15.84 35.15 -12.72
C ARG A 101 16.86 34.05 -13.05
N GLN A 102 17.50 33.48 -12.04
CA GLN A 102 18.59 32.51 -12.20
C GLN A 102 18.22 31.10 -11.74
N LYS A 103 16.93 30.83 -11.51
CA LYS A 103 16.43 29.58 -10.90
C LYS A 103 16.97 28.34 -11.60
N SER A 104 17.00 28.33 -12.93
CA SER A 104 17.51 27.22 -13.76
C SER A 104 18.99 26.90 -13.57
N LYS A 105 19.77 27.80 -12.95
CA LYS A 105 21.18 27.59 -12.60
C LYS A 105 21.37 26.89 -11.26
N PHE A 106 20.34 26.52 -10.53
CA PHE A 106 20.48 25.81 -9.26
C PHE A 106 19.73 24.47 -9.30
N LYS A 107 20.24 23.48 -8.56
CA LYS A 107 19.52 22.22 -8.32
C LYS A 107 18.78 22.31 -6.99
N LEU A 108 19.45 22.83 -5.97
CA LEU A 108 18.89 23.02 -4.63
C LEU A 108 19.08 24.48 -4.15
N ALA A 109 18.17 24.95 -3.31
CA ALA A 109 18.40 26.09 -2.41
C ALA A 109 18.28 25.60 -0.97
N ILE A 110 19.23 25.96 -0.11
CA ILE A 110 19.35 25.43 1.24
C ILE A 110 19.50 26.61 2.22
N CYS A 111 18.63 26.66 3.22
CA CYS A 111 18.84 27.47 4.41
C CYS A 111 19.27 26.55 5.56
N CYS A 112 20.36 26.88 6.23
CA CYS A 112 20.95 26.06 7.28
C CYS A 112 21.07 26.88 8.57
N GLY A 113 20.42 26.39 9.62
CA GLY A 113 20.60 26.87 10.99
C GLY A 113 21.58 25.99 11.78
N PRO A 114 21.66 26.17 13.11
CA PRO A 114 22.51 25.38 14.00
C PRO A 114 22.19 23.88 14.08
N THR A 115 20.93 23.49 13.97
CA THR A 115 20.48 22.08 14.06
C THR A 115 19.56 21.64 12.93
N LEU A 116 19.07 22.57 12.09
CA LEU A 116 18.07 22.30 11.06
C LEU A 116 18.47 22.86 9.68
N LEU A 117 18.20 22.08 8.61
CA LEU A 117 18.21 22.58 7.23
C LEU A 117 16.79 22.62 6.68
N ALA A 118 16.48 23.63 5.88
CA ALA A 118 15.38 23.60 4.92
C ALA A 118 15.96 23.58 3.50
N VAL A 119 15.51 22.62 2.70
CA VAL A 119 16.04 22.33 1.36
C VAL A 119 14.91 22.45 0.35
N TYR A 120 15.05 23.36 -0.61
CA TYR A 120 14.19 23.50 -1.77
C TYR A 120 14.83 22.85 -2.99
N ASN A 121 14.16 21.88 -3.61
CA ASN A 121 14.57 21.30 -4.88
C ASN A 121 13.97 22.10 -6.03
N VAL A 122 14.82 22.69 -6.87
CA VAL A 122 14.39 23.57 -7.97
C VAL A 122 13.62 22.82 -9.05
N ARG A 123 13.99 21.56 -9.30
CA ARG A 123 13.38 20.73 -10.34
C ARG A 123 11.99 20.29 -9.92
N THR A 124 11.85 19.76 -8.70
CA THR A 124 10.57 19.27 -8.19
C THR A 124 9.71 20.41 -7.62
N GLN A 125 10.32 21.55 -7.29
CA GLN A 125 9.73 22.70 -6.62
C GLN A 125 9.26 22.39 -5.19
N GLU A 126 9.99 21.54 -4.49
CA GLU A 126 9.58 20.97 -3.21
C GLU A 126 10.50 21.40 -2.08
N THR A 127 9.93 21.62 -0.91
CA THR A 127 10.66 21.94 0.31
C THR A 127 10.68 20.74 1.26
N ASN A 128 11.82 20.53 1.92
CA ASN A 128 12.01 19.52 2.95
C ASN A 128 12.87 20.08 4.09
N SER A 129 12.43 19.87 5.32
CA SER A 129 13.17 20.18 6.55
C SER A 129 13.88 18.92 7.03
N ILE A 130 15.17 19.03 7.32
CA ILE A 130 16.07 17.92 7.67
C ILE A 130 16.90 18.34 8.89
N ALA A 131 16.77 17.62 9.99
CA ALA A 131 17.65 17.82 11.14
C ALA A 131 19.09 17.47 10.75
N LEU A 132 20.08 18.22 11.26
CA LEU A 132 21.49 17.98 10.97
C LEU A 132 21.96 16.58 11.40
N SER A 133 21.38 16.04 12.48
CA SER A 133 21.58 14.66 12.92
C SER A 133 21.18 13.62 11.88
N ASP A 134 20.26 13.98 10.97
CA ASP A 134 19.64 13.08 10.01
C ASP A 134 20.21 13.28 8.58
N LEU A 135 21.32 14.00 8.45
CA LEU A 135 21.93 14.32 7.15
C LEU A 135 22.29 13.06 6.35
N ALA A 136 22.79 12.04 7.03
CA ALA A 136 23.22 10.79 6.39
C ALA A 136 22.01 10.03 5.82
N GLU A 137 20.94 9.87 6.60
CA GLU A 137 19.70 9.22 6.18
C GLU A 137 19.06 9.92 4.97
N ASN A 138 19.28 11.24 4.83
CA ASN A 138 18.76 12.05 3.74
C ASN A 138 19.77 12.27 2.58
N TYR A 139 20.82 11.44 2.47
CA TYR A 139 21.81 11.51 1.39
C TYR A 139 21.20 11.58 -0.02
N SER A 140 20.10 10.84 -0.23
CA SER A 140 19.38 10.78 -1.51
C SER A 140 18.81 12.14 -1.96
N THR A 141 18.36 12.97 -1.02
CA THR A 141 17.86 14.33 -1.28
C THR A 141 18.92 15.22 -1.92
N PHE A 142 20.18 14.99 -1.57
CA PHE A 142 21.30 15.83 -1.99
C PHE A 142 22.02 15.31 -3.25
N LEU A 143 21.68 14.10 -3.75
CA LEU A 143 22.26 13.53 -4.98
C LEU A 143 22.05 14.43 -6.22
N GLU A 144 20.98 15.23 -6.22
CA GLU A 144 20.69 16.22 -7.26
C GLU A 144 21.84 17.21 -7.50
N ILE A 145 22.65 17.50 -6.47
CA ILE A 145 23.87 18.32 -6.57
C ILE A 145 24.88 17.71 -7.56
N THR A 146 24.89 16.39 -7.67
CA THR A 146 25.77 15.63 -8.58
C THR A 146 25.13 15.35 -9.94
N GLY A 147 23.86 15.72 -10.13
CA GLY A 147 23.06 15.35 -11.30
C GLY A 147 22.60 13.88 -11.31
N GLN A 148 22.84 13.14 -10.22
CA GLN A 148 22.32 11.78 -10.02
C GLN A 148 20.93 11.81 -9.41
N GLN A 149 20.08 10.87 -9.79
CA GLN A 149 18.73 10.72 -9.24
C GLN A 149 18.69 9.58 -8.23
N ALA A 150 17.94 9.79 -7.15
CA ALA A 150 17.48 8.70 -6.31
C ALA A 150 16.49 7.85 -7.10
N VAL A 151 16.65 6.53 -7.07
CA VAL A 151 15.70 5.58 -7.66
C VAL A 151 14.41 5.63 -6.84
N ALA A 152 13.28 5.74 -7.54
CA ALA A 152 11.96 5.90 -6.95
C ALA A 152 11.56 4.72 -6.04
N ILE A 153 10.82 5.04 -4.99
CA ILE A 153 9.96 4.11 -4.26
C ILE A 153 8.77 3.81 -5.19
N ASP A 154 8.29 2.57 -5.23
CA ASP A 154 7.27 2.14 -6.22
C ASP A 154 5.84 2.56 -5.79
N ALA A 155 5.65 3.80 -5.36
CA ALA A 155 4.30 4.30 -5.19
C ALA A 155 3.68 4.60 -6.57
N ASN A 156 2.37 4.38 -6.70
CA ASN A 156 1.65 4.53 -7.97
C ASN A 156 1.89 5.90 -8.64
N THR A 157 2.21 6.93 -7.84
CA THR A 157 2.60 8.27 -8.29
C THR A 157 3.80 8.82 -7.52
N ALA A 158 4.47 9.83 -8.08
CA ALA A 158 5.55 10.55 -7.38
C ALA A 158 5.05 11.27 -6.11
N ALA A 159 3.78 11.69 -6.07
CA ALA A 159 3.15 12.32 -4.91
C ALA A 159 3.03 11.33 -3.74
N ASP A 160 2.58 10.11 -4.02
CA ASP A 160 2.44 9.04 -3.03
C ASP A 160 3.79 8.68 -2.37
N VAL A 161 4.85 8.56 -3.18
CA VAL A 161 6.22 8.29 -2.68
C VAL A 161 6.63 9.34 -1.65
N LYS A 162 6.44 10.60 -2.02
CA LYS A 162 6.89 11.73 -1.24
C LYS A 162 6.14 11.86 0.07
N ALA A 163 4.82 11.69 0.03
CA ALA A 163 3.98 11.72 1.23
C ALA A 163 4.42 10.66 2.23
N CYS A 164 4.64 9.44 1.75
CA CYS A 164 5.15 8.35 2.54
C CYS A 164 6.49 8.72 3.20
N GLN A 165 7.44 9.29 2.44
CA GLN A 165 8.76 9.67 2.95
C GLN A 165 8.68 10.77 4.02
N GLN A 166 7.90 11.84 3.78
CA GLN A 166 7.82 12.98 4.70
C GLN A 166 7.13 12.60 6.02
N ILE A 167 6.04 11.84 5.96
CA ILE A 167 5.36 11.38 7.18
C ILE A 167 6.22 10.39 7.97
N THR A 168 6.91 9.46 7.29
CA THR A 168 7.84 8.54 7.98
C THR A 168 8.93 9.32 8.71
N ARG A 169 9.52 10.34 8.06
CA ARG A 169 10.51 11.22 8.69
C ARG A 169 9.93 11.96 9.91
N LEU A 170 8.71 12.49 9.79
CA LEU A 170 8.02 13.18 10.89
C LEU A 170 7.82 12.23 12.08
N LEU A 171 7.34 11.02 11.83
CA LEU A 171 7.13 10.00 12.86
C LEU A 171 8.43 9.60 13.56
N ASP A 172 9.50 9.34 12.80
CA ASP A 172 10.80 8.98 13.35
C ASP A 172 11.39 10.10 14.22
N THR A 173 11.20 11.36 13.81
CA THR A 173 11.68 12.53 14.56
C THR A 173 10.85 12.74 15.83
N LEU A 174 9.52 12.63 15.74
CA LEU A 174 8.61 12.70 16.89
C LEU A 174 8.91 11.60 17.92
N ALA A 175 9.08 10.34 17.47
CA ALA A 175 9.37 9.21 18.34
C ALA A 175 10.69 9.40 19.11
N ARG A 176 11.76 9.84 18.42
CA ARG A 176 13.06 10.12 19.05
C ARG A 176 12.98 11.27 20.04
N HIS A 177 12.35 12.39 19.66
CA HIS A 177 12.23 13.57 20.51
C HIS A 177 11.45 13.27 21.81
N ASN A 178 10.44 12.40 21.71
CA ASN A 178 9.58 12.04 22.83
C ASN A 178 10.06 10.80 23.59
N HIS A 179 11.20 10.23 23.24
CA HIS A 179 11.73 8.99 23.82
C HIS A 179 10.71 7.84 23.81
N ILE A 180 9.93 7.74 22.74
CA ILE A 180 8.91 6.69 22.60
C ILE A 180 9.61 5.40 22.19
N GLU A 181 9.64 4.43 23.12
CA GLU A 181 10.10 3.07 22.84
C GLU A 181 9.08 2.30 21.99
N GLN A 182 9.52 1.24 21.31
CA GLN A 182 8.71 0.51 20.31
C GLN A 182 7.37 -0.02 20.87
N ASP A 183 7.33 -0.39 22.15
CA ASP A 183 6.13 -0.90 22.83
C ASP A 183 5.09 0.19 23.17
N HIS A 184 5.44 1.48 22.99
CA HIS A 184 4.56 2.64 23.25
C HIS A 184 4.14 3.38 21.96
N THR A 185 4.24 2.72 20.81
CA THR A 185 3.89 3.33 19.51
C THR A 185 2.39 3.58 19.30
N HIS A 186 1.51 2.99 20.12
CA HIS A 186 0.06 3.17 19.96
C HIS A 186 -0.37 4.65 20.07
N SER A 187 0.15 5.43 21.03
CA SER A 187 -0.28 6.83 21.21
C SER A 187 0.14 7.74 20.05
N ILE A 188 1.38 7.61 19.56
CA ILE A 188 1.87 8.37 18.39
C ILE A 188 1.13 7.95 17.11
N ASN A 189 0.75 6.69 17.01
CA ASN A 189 -0.06 6.16 15.92
C ASN A 189 -1.48 6.76 15.93
N GLU A 190 -2.16 6.78 17.08
CA GLU A 190 -3.47 7.43 17.20
C GLU A 190 -3.43 8.94 16.91
N PHE A 191 -2.31 9.59 17.24
CA PHE A 191 -2.07 10.98 16.90
C PHE A 191 -1.90 11.17 15.40
N ILE A 192 -1.02 10.40 14.75
CA ILE A 192 -0.71 10.60 13.33
C ILE A 192 -1.91 10.28 12.42
N ARG A 193 -2.77 9.31 12.76
CA ARG A 193 -4.01 9.05 11.98
C ARG A 193 -4.90 10.29 11.91
N ARG A 194 -4.99 11.07 12.99
CA ARG A 194 -5.78 12.30 13.08
C ARG A 194 -5.12 13.43 12.30
N VAL A 195 -3.80 13.54 12.38
CA VAL A 195 -3.02 14.52 11.60
C VAL A 195 -3.17 14.25 10.11
N LEU A 196 -3.08 12.99 9.68
CA LEU A 196 -3.26 12.59 8.28
C LEU A 196 -4.67 12.89 7.78
N PHE A 197 -5.69 12.65 8.61
CA PHE A 197 -7.04 13.08 8.28
C PHE A 197 -7.07 14.59 8.04
N CYS A 198 -6.47 15.40 8.91
CA CYS A 198 -6.49 16.86 8.77
C CYS A 198 -5.74 17.34 7.52
N LEU A 199 -4.59 16.75 7.21
CA LEU A 199 -3.79 17.05 6.01
C LEU A 199 -4.56 16.69 4.73
N PHE A 200 -5.23 15.55 4.73
CA PHE A 200 -6.09 15.16 3.60
C PHE A 200 -7.30 16.08 3.48
N ALA A 201 -7.95 16.39 4.60
CA ALA A 201 -9.19 17.15 4.66
C ALA A 201 -9.05 18.58 4.11
N GLU A 202 -7.92 19.26 4.33
CA GLU A 202 -7.71 20.62 3.81
C GLU A 202 -7.52 20.70 2.29
N ASP A 203 -7.09 19.60 1.66
CA ASP A 203 -6.87 19.55 0.21
C ASP A 203 -8.02 18.89 -0.55
N THR A 204 -8.90 18.18 0.13
CA THR A 204 -10.08 17.56 -0.47
C THR A 204 -11.37 18.29 -0.11
N GLN A 205 -11.35 19.59 0.22
CA GLN A 205 -12.58 20.36 0.47
C GLN A 205 -13.44 19.87 1.65
N ILE A 206 -12.90 19.03 2.53
CA ILE A 206 -13.52 18.75 3.83
C ILE A 206 -13.33 19.98 4.72
N PHE A 207 -12.12 20.53 4.72
CA PHE A 207 -11.78 21.83 5.32
C PHE A 207 -11.57 22.86 4.21
N ALA A 208 -11.46 24.14 4.58
CA ALA A 208 -11.04 25.16 3.64
C ALA A 208 -9.56 24.92 3.22
N PRO A 209 -9.16 25.35 2.00
CA PRO A 209 -7.78 25.15 1.53
C PRO A 209 -6.73 25.66 2.51
N GLN A 210 -5.74 24.81 2.82
CA GLN A 210 -4.66 25.07 3.79
C GLN A 210 -5.13 25.44 5.21
N GLN A 211 -6.39 25.18 5.59
CA GLN A 211 -6.93 25.64 6.88
C GLN A 211 -6.19 25.03 8.08
N PHE A 212 -5.86 23.73 8.02
CA PHE A 212 -5.14 23.04 9.09
C PHE A 212 -3.70 23.53 9.17
N THR A 213 -2.98 23.53 8.05
CA THR A 213 -1.59 23.95 7.98
C THR A 213 -1.41 25.41 8.40
N ASN A 214 -2.29 26.31 7.96
CA ASN A 214 -2.24 27.72 8.36
C ASN A 214 -2.58 27.93 9.83
N ALA A 215 -3.58 27.22 10.37
CA ALA A 215 -3.92 27.32 11.78
C ALA A 215 -2.78 26.80 12.67
N PHE A 216 -2.13 25.69 12.29
CA PHE A 216 -0.97 25.16 12.98
C PHE A 216 0.21 26.15 12.92
N ALA A 217 0.52 26.68 11.74
CA ALA A 217 1.59 27.66 11.56
C ALA A 217 1.39 28.95 12.38
N LEU A 218 0.14 29.36 12.61
CA LEU A 218 -0.22 30.56 13.34
C LEU A 218 -0.21 30.36 14.86
N LEU A 219 -0.76 29.23 15.34
CA LEU A 219 -1.04 29.00 16.76
C LEU A 219 0.06 28.22 17.50
N VAL A 220 0.96 27.58 16.76
CA VAL A 220 2.14 26.90 17.31
C VAL A 220 3.37 27.73 16.99
N ASP A 221 4.09 28.15 18.02
CA ASP A 221 5.26 29.02 17.85
C ASP A 221 6.42 28.29 17.17
N LYS A 222 7.48 29.02 16.82
CA LYS A 222 8.59 28.47 16.04
C LYS A 222 9.37 27.37 16.77
N GLN A 223 9.30 27.35 18.11
CA GLN A 223 9.93 26.35 18.96
C GLN A 223 9.14 25.04 19.00
N GLY A 224 7.87 25.06 18.58
CA GLY A 224 6.96 23.93 18.69
C GLY A 224 6.09 23.97 19.96
N ASP A 225 6.28 24.98 20.80
CA ASP A 225 5.47 25.15 22.00
C ASP A 225 4.03 25.52 21.61
N GLY A 226 3.09 25.01 22.40
CA GLY A 226 1.66 25.15 22.15
C GLY A 226 1.04 24.05 21.28
N ALA A 227 1.83 23.15 20.67
CA ALA A 227 1.33 22.03 19.86
C ALA A 227 0.32 21.15 20.62
N GLU A 228 0.61 20.80 21.88
CA GLU A 228 -0.31 20.02 22.72
C GLU A 228 -1.69 20.71 22.85
N SER A 229 -1.69 22.01 23.16
CA SER A 229 -2.94 22.78 23.29
C SER A 229 -3.66 22.91 21.94
N PHE A 230 -2.91 23.12 20.86
CA PHE A 230 -3.46 23.24 19.51
C PHE A 230 -4.21 21.97 19.12
N PHE A 231 -3.55 20.81 19.21
CA PHE A 231 -4.17 19.55 18.81
C PHE A 231 -5.29 19.13 19.75
N THR A 232 -5.13 19.31 21.06
CA THR A 232 -6.19 19.03 22.03
C THR A 232 -7.45 19.84 21.72
N ASN A 233 -7.30 21.15 21.49
CA ASN A 233 -8.41 22.03 21.16
C ASN A 233 -9.00 21.71 19.79
N LEU A 234 -8.17 21.51 18.76
CA LEU A 234 -8.62 21.16 17.42
C LEU A 234 -9.44 19.86 17.44
N PHE A 235 -8.91 18.79 18.04
CA PHE A 235 -9.61 17.50 18.10
C PHE A 235 -10.91 17.59 18.89
N THR A 236 -10.95 18.40 19.94
CA THR A 236 -12.19 18.69 20.67
C THR A 236 -13.20 19.40 19.77
N VAL A 237 -12.79 20.38 18.97
CA VAL A 237 -13.67 21.09 18.03
C VAL A 237 -14.19 20.18 16.92
N LEU A 238 -13.33 19.32 16.36
CA LEU A 238 -13.70 18.34 15.33
C LEU A 238 -14.66 17.27 15.88
N ASN A 239 -14.68 17.05 17.20
CA ASN A 239 -15.61 16.14 17.88
C ASN A 239 -16.87 16.83 18.44
N THR A 240 -16.98 18.16 18.37
CA THR A 240 -18.11 18.90 18.97
C THR A 240 -18.93 19.65 17.92
N LYS A 241 -20.24 19.41 17.90
CA LYS A 241 -21.17 20.09 16.99
C LYS A 241 -21.12 21.59 17.18
N GLU A 242 -21.29 22.35 16.10
CA GLU A 242 -21.20 23.81 16.12
C GLU A 242 -22.10 24.47 17.17
N SER A 243 -23.33 23.94 17.35
CA SER A 243 -24.30 24.43 18.34
C SER A 243 -23.85 24.25 19.80
N GLU A 244 -22.95 23.30 20.05
CA GLU A 244 -22.50 22.90 21.40
C GLU A 244 -21.14 23.54 21.77
N ARG A 245 -20.43 24.13 20.80
CA ARG A 245 -19.07 24.69 21.01
C ARG A 245 -18.98 25.79 22.06
N LYS A 246 -20.08 26.49 22.33
CA LYS A 246 -20.15 27.52 23.40
C LYS A 246 -19.78 26.96 24.79
N ALA A 247 -19.96 25.65 25.00
CA ALA A 247 -19.64 24.99 26.27
C ALA A 247 -18.14 24.66 26.46
N ILE A 248 -17.35 24.67 25.38
CA ILE A 248 -15.91 24.32 25.42
C ILE A 248 -15.05 25.47 25.99
N GLY A 249 -15.58 26.70 26.01
CA GLY A 249 -14.87 27.90 26.44
C GLY A 249 -14.33 28.74 25.28
N PRO A 250 -13.61 29.84 25.56
CA PRO A 250 -13.07 30.71 24.52
C PRO A 250 -11.91 30.02 23.79
N LEU A 251 -12.10 29.74 22.50
CA LEU A 251 -11.09 29.20 21.61
C LEU A 251 -10.74 30.21 20.51
N PRO A 252 -9.52 30.16 19.92
CA PRO A 252 -9.17 30.95 18.75
C PRO A 252 -10.19 30.79 17.62
N LYS A 253 -10.50 31.88 16.92
CA LYS A 253 -11.49 31.88 15.82
C LYS A 253 -11.09 30.92 14.70
N GLU A 254 -9.79 30.73 14.49
CA GLU A 254 -9.20 29.83 13.51
C GLU A 254 -9.56 28.37 13.81
N LEU A 255 -9.59 27.98 15.09
CA LEU A 255 -10.02 26.64 15.49
C LEU A 255 -11.53 26.47 15.41
N LEU A 256 -12.30 27.49 15.80
CA LEU A 256 -13.78 27.44 15.75
C LEU A 256 -14.34 27.38 14.32
N ALA A 257 -13.54 27.72 13.30
CA ALA A 257 -13.93 27.66 11.90
C ALA A 257 -13.87 26.26 11.28
N PHE A 258 -13.32 25.25 11.96
CA PHE A 258 -13.32 23.88 11.47
C PHE A 258 -14.72 23.25 11.54
N PRO A 259 -15.12 22.40 10.60
CA PRO A 259 -16.41 21.72 10.67
C PRO A 259 -16.42 20.68 11.79
N TYR A 260 -17.62 20.18 12.09
CA TYR A 260 -17.76 18.99 12.92
C TYR A 260 -17.55 17.74 12.07
N VAL A 261 -16.66 16.85 12.51
CA VAL A 261 -16.27 15.63 11.79
C VAL A 261 -16.96 14.40 12.36
N ASN A 262 -16.59 14.06 13.60
CA ASN A 262 -16.73 12.77 14.29
C ASN A 262 -17.14 11.54 13.43
N GLY A 263 -17.91 10.58 13.97
CA GLY A 263 -17.95 9.20 13.45
C GLY A 263 -16.95 8.24 14.11
N GLY A 264 -16.31 8.66 15.21
CA GLY A 264 -15.42 7.83 16.05
C GLY A 264 -13.96 8.29 16.06
N LEU A 265 -13.44 8.82 14.94
CA LEU A 265 -12.01 9.17 14.78
C LEU A 265 -11.43 10.10 15.87
N PHE A 266 -12.24 11.06 16.32
CA PHE A 266 -11.89 12.06 17.34
C PHE A 266 -12.61 11.83 18.68
N ALA A 267 -13.24 10.68 18.88
CA ALA A 267 -14.03 10.40 20.08
C ALA A 267 -13.14 10.26 21.32
N ASP A 268 -12.03 9.51 21.18
CA ASP A 268 -11.14 9.19 22.29
C ASP A 268 -10.12 10.30 22.54
N LYS A 269 -9.68 10.42 23.79
CA LYS A 269 -8.55 11.28 24.14
C LYS A 269 -7.26 10.62 23.65
N VAL A 270 -6.40 11.41 23.01
CA VAL A 270 -5.11 10.96 22.49
C VAL A 270 -4.02 11.79 23.14
N GLU A 271 -2.92 11.13 23.49
CA GLU A 271 -1.70 11.80 23.95
C GLU A 271 -1.02 12.49 22.78
N ILE A 272 -0.74 13.79 22.94
CA ILE A 272 -0.10 14.59 21.90
C ILE A 272 1.41 14.57 22.15
N PRO A 273 2.25 14.12 21.20
CA PRO A 273 3.69 14.17 21.34
C PRO A 273 4.15 15.64 21.41
N LYS A 274 5.26 15.88 22.12
CA LYS A 274 5.93 17.18 22.15
C LYS A 274 6.57 17.47 20.80
N PHE A 275 6.49 18.73 20.41
CA PHE A 275 7.09 19.25 19.20
C PHE A 275 8.31 20.08 19.54
N ASP A 276 9.27 20.10 18.61
CA ASP A 276 10.41 20.99 18.59
C ASP A 276 10.44 21.73 17.24
N VAL A 277 11.48 22.54 17.03
CA VAL A 277 11.67 23.29 15.78
C VAL A 277 11.65 22.37 14.54
N SER A 278 12.23 21.17 14.65
CA SER A 278 12.34 20.21 13.55
C SER A 278 10.99 19.55 13.25
N THR A 279 10.33 18.97 14.25
CA THR A 279 9.04 18.27 14.05
C THR A 279 7.94 19.24 13.63
N ARG A 280 7.96 20.48 14.12
CA ARG A 280 7.07 21.53 13.64
C ARG A 280 7.30 21.84 12.17
N ALA A 281 8.56 22.03 11.76
CA ALA A 281 8.90 22.32 10.36
C ALA A 281 8.53 21.16 9.43
N GLN A 282 8.76 19.92 9.86
CA GLN A 282 8.40 18.71 9.13
C GLN A 282 6.89 18.55 8.96
N LEU A 283 6.07 18.89 9.97
CA LEU A 283 4.62 18.88 9.80
C LEU A 283 4.16 19.94 8.78
N LEU A 284 4.78 21.12 8.77
CA LEU A 284 4.51 22.14 7.75
C LEU A 284 4.97 21.72 6.35
N ASP A 285 6.01 20.90 6.23
CA ASP A 285 6.38 20.27 4.96
C ASP A 285 5.29 19.32 4.47
N CYS A 286 4.77 18.48 5.36
CA CYS A 286 3.65 17.59 5.04
C CYS A 286 2.42 18.39 4.57
N GLY A 287 2.14 19.53 5.21
CA GLY A 287 1.09 20.48 4.83
C GLY A 287 1.33 21.27 3.53
N SER A 288 2.51 21.12 2.91
CA SER A 288 2.80 21.70 1.59
C SER A 288 2.63 20.70 0.43
N LEU A 289 2.36 19.43 0.77
CA LEU A 289 2.01 18.40 -0.21
C LEU A 289 0.60 18.61 -0.73
N LYS A 290 0.33 18.07 -1.92
CA LYS A 290 -1.01 18.03 -2.49
C LYS A 290 -1.70 16.71 -2.18
N TRP A 291 -2.42 16.65 -1.07
CA TRP A 291 -3.10 15.45 -0.60
C TRP A 291 -4.28 15.01 -1.47
N SER A 292 -4.82 15.91 -2.29
CA SER A 292 -5.79 15.57 -3.35
C SER A 292 -5.20 14.69 -4.47
N GLU A 293 -3.89 14.70 -4.67
CA GLU A 293 -3.19 13.85 -5.64
C GLU A 293 -2.69 12.53 -5.03
N ILE A 294 -2.85 12.34 -3.70
CA ILE A 294 -2.34 11.19 -2.96
C ILE A 294 -3.45 10.14 -2.80
N SER A 295 -3.16 8.90 -3.17
CA SER A 295 -4.11 7.80 -3.03
C SER A 295 -4.22 7.37 -1.56
N PRO A 296 -5.43 7.26 -0.97
CA PRO A 296 -5.60 6.68 0.36
C PRO A 296 -5.02 5.27 0.51
N ALA A 297 -4.81 4.54 -0.60
CA ALA A 297 -4.18 3.23 -0.58
C ALA A 297 -2.71 3.28 -0.13
N ILE A 298 -2.04 4.44 -0.18
CA ILE A 298 -0.63 4.57 0.20
C ILE A 298 -0.41 4.47 1.71
N PHE A 299 -1.43 4.73 2.52
CA PHE A 299 -1.29 4.71 3.99
C PHE A 299 -0.76 3.36 4.47
N GLY A 300 -1.19 2.26 3.84
CA GLY A 300 -0.63 0.94 4.10
C GLY A 300 0.90 0.84 3.90
N ALA A 301 1.41 1.39 2.80
CA ALA A 301 2.86 1.36 2.51
C ALA A 301 3.64 2.30 3.44
N MET A 302 3.06 3.45 3.78
CA MET A 302 3.65 4.44 4.67
C MET A 302 3.91 3.87 6.05
N PHE A 303 2.93 3.19 6.63
CA PHE A 303 3.08 2.66 7.99
C PHE A 303 3.90 1.38 8.08
N GLN A 304 3.96 0.59 7.00
CA GLN A 304 4.88 -0.54 6.93
C GLN A 304 6.35 -0.14 6.94
N ASN A 305 6.67 1.06 6.47
CA ASN A 305 8.03 1.59 6.52
C ASN A 305 8.38 2.16 7.91
N ALA A 306 7.37 2.51 8.72
CA ALA A 306 7.53 2.91 10.11
C ALA A 306 7.63 1.71 11.08
N LEU A 307 7.29 0.49 10.63
CA LEU A 307 7.46 -0.75 11.40
C LEU A 307 8.87 -1.33 11.24
N ASP A 308 9.40 -1.93 12.32
CA ASP A 308 10.69 -2.61 12.32
C ASP A 308 10.76 -3.73 11.26
N ALA A 309 11.93 -3.90 10.65
CA ALA A 309 12.12 -4.81 9.53
C ALA A 309 11.90 -6.30 9.90
N ASP A 310 12.20 -6.71 11.13
CA ASP A 310 12.06 -8.08 11.61
C ASP A 310 10.60 -8.38 12.01
N LEU A 311 9.95 -7.43 12.70
CA LEU A 311 8.52 -7.52 13.04
C LEU A 311 7.64 -7.61 11.77
N ARG A 312 7.99 -6.84 10.74
CA ARG A 312 7.33 -6.87 9.43
C ARG A 312 7.39 -8.25 8.76
N HIS A 313 8.52 -8.96 8.86
CA HIS A 313 8.66 -10.30 8.27
C HIS A 313 7.89 -11.36 9.08
N GLN A 314 7.87 -11.26 10.42
CA GLN A 314 7.17 -12.21 11.28
C GLN A 314 5.65 -12.15 11.11
N LEU A 315 5.10 -10.94 10.95
CA LEU A 315 3.66 -10.71 10.74
C LEU A 315 3.23 -10.89 9.27
N GLY A 316 4.17 -11.02 8.33
CA GLY A 316 3.86 -11.03 6.91
C GLY A 316 3.21 -9.74 6.41
N ALA A 317 3.44 -8.62 7.11
CA ALA A 317 2.80 -7.33 6.90
C ALA A 317 3.33 -6.61 5.65
N HIS A 318 3.01 -7.17 4.48
CA HIS A 318 3.42 -6.66 3.18
C HIS A 318 2.28 -5.98 2.45
N TYR A 319 2.52 -4.74 2.03
CA TYR A 319 1.58 -3.94 1.27
C TYR A 319 1.31 -4.66 -0.04
N THR A 320 0.03 -4.76 -0.38
CA THR A 320 -0.41 -5.29 -1.67
C THR A 320 -0.68 -4.12 -2.60
N SER A 321 0.04 -4.07 -3.72
CA SER A 321 -0.13 -3.04 -4.74
C SER A 321 -1.51 -3.11 -5.38
N GLU A 322 -1.98 -1.97 -5.87
CA GLU A 322 -3.24 -1.87 -6.60
C GLU A 322 -3.29 -2.84 -7.80
N GLU A 323 -2.20 -2.96 -8.55
CA GLU A 323 -2.08 -3.91 -9.66
C GLU A 323 -2.37 -5.35 -9.21
N ASN A 324 -1.79 -5.78 -8.09
CA ASN A 324 -1.98 -7.13 -7.56
C ASN A 324 -3.38 -7.32 -6.98
N ILE A 325 -3.99 -6.30 -6.38
CA ILE A 325 -5.40 -6.34 -5.94
C ILE A 325 -6.31 -6.54 -7.15
N LEU A 326 -6.09 -5.80 -8.24
CA LEU A 326 -6.87 -5.91 -9.46
C LEU A 326 -6.76 -7.31 -10.09
N LYS A 327 -5.61 -7.98 -10.01
CA LYS A 327 -5.46 -9.38 -10.44
C LYS A 327 -6.39 -10.33 -9.67
N VAL A 328 -6.73 -10.02 -8.41
CA VAL A 328 -7.66 -10.81 -7.59
C VAL A 328 -9.11 -10.44 -7.87
N ILE A 329 -9.46 -9.15 -7.77
CA ILE A 329 -10.87 -8.73 -7.77
C ILE A 329 -11.51 -8.71 -9.16
N LYS A 330 -10.72 -8.47 -10.23
CA LYS A 330 -11.20 -8.52 -11.62
C LYS A 330 -11.81 -9.88 -11.93
N PRO A 331 -11.07 -11.00 -11.77
CA PRO A 331 -11.64 -12.28 -12.12
C PRO A 331 -12.67 -12.80 -11.10
N LEU A 332 -12.59 -12.36 -9.84
CA LEU A 332 -13.48 -12.79 -8.78
C LEU A 332 -14.91 -12.25 -8.95
N PHE A 333 -15.07 -10.97 -9.26
CA PHE A 333 -16.41 -10.36 -9.41
C PHE A 333 -16.46 -9.19 -10.38
N LEU A 334 -15.41 -8.37 -10.46
CA LEU A 334 -15.51 -7.06 -11.10
C LEU A 334 -15.68 -7.17 -12.63
N ASP A 335 -15.04 -8.13 -13.29
CA ASP A 335 -15.23 -8.35 -14.73
C ASP A 335 -16.66 -8.78 -15.05
N ALA A 336 -17.23 -9.68 -14.23
CA ALA A 336 -18.59 -10.17 -14.42
C ALA A 336 -19.63 -9.05 -14.22
N LEU A 337 -19.45 -8.21 -13.19
CA LEU A 337 -20.32 -7.05 -12.95
C LEU A 337 -20.21 -6.02 -14.09
N ASN A 338 -19.00 -5.73 -14.58
CA ASN A 338 -18.84 -4.84 -15.73
C ASN A 338 -19.50 -5.43 -16.99
N ALA A 339 -19.27 -6.71 -17.30
CA ALA A 339 -19.88 -7.36 -18.46
C ALA A 339 -21.42 -7.38 -18.38
N GLU A 340 -21.99 -7.57 -17.18
CA GLU A 340 -23.43 -7.45 -16.96
C GLU A 340 -23.93 -6.03 -17.20
N PHE A 341 -23.25 -5.01 -16.67
CA PHE A 341 -23.56 -3.61 -16.94
C PHE A 341 -23.52 -3.29 -18.44
N GLU A 342 -22.45 -3.67 -19.15
CA GLU A 342 -22.32 -3.38 -20.58
C GLU A 342 -23.46 -4.03 -21.40
N ARG A 343 -23.89 -5.24 -21.04
CA ARG A 343 -25.07 -5.88 -21.67
C ARG A 343 -26.37 -5.11 -21.40
N LEU A 344 -26.58 -4.66 -20.17
CA LEU A 344 -27.76 -3.88 -19.78
C LEU A 344 -27.77 -2.49 -20.43
N ALA A 345 -26.61 -1.85 -20.51
CA ALA A 345 -26.43 -0.56 -21.17
C ALA A 345 -26.72 -0.63 -22.68
N ALA A 346 -26.39 -1.77 -23.32
CA ALA A 346 -26.64 -2.03 -24.73
C ALA A 346 -28.07 -2.46 -25.08
N LEU A 347 -28.99 -2.57 -24.09
CA LEU A 347 -30.40 -2.88 -24.36
C LEU A 347 -31.07 -1.79 -25.19
N ASP A 348 -32.04 -2.19 -26.00
CA ASP A 348 -32.84 -1.28 -26.83
C ASP A 348 -33.56 -0.22 -25.97
N GLU A 349 -33.53 1.01 -26.45
CA GLU A 349 -34.20 2.17 -25.84
C GLU A 349 -35.02 2.97 -26.86
N SER A 350 -35.22 2.42 -28.07
CA SER A 350 -35.92 3.08 -29.17
C SER A 350 -37.40 3.34 -28.90
N THR A 351 -38.03 2.52 -28.06
CA THR A 351 -39.44 2.67 -27.68
C THR A 351 -39.59 3.02 -26.20
N PRO A 352 -40.65 3.75 -25.79
CA PRO A 352 -40.91 4.04 -24.38
C PRO A 352 -40.98 2.77 -23.50
N LYS A 353 -41.51 1.67 -24.06
CA LYS A 353 -41.58 0.38 -23.37
C LYS A 353 -40.19 -0.25 -23.17
N ALA A 354 -39.36 -0.25 -24.21
CA ALA A 354 -37.99 -0.79 -24.13
C ALA A 354 -37.13 0.04 -23.17
N LYS A 355 -37.23 1.38 -23.23
CA LYS A 355 -36.56 2.29 -22.28
C LYS A 355 -36.97 2.04 -20.84
N ALA A 356 -38.26 1.84 -20.57
CA ALA A 356 -38.75 1.52 -19.22
C ALA A 356 -38.19 0.18 -18.71
N ALA A 357 -38.20 -0.87 -19.55
CA ALA A 357 -37.64 -2.18 -19.20
C ALA A 357 -36.11 -2.12 -18.97
N LYS A 358 -35.37 -1.33 -19.76
CA LYS A 358 -33.94 -1.09 -19.54
C LYS A 358 -33.69 -0.40 -18.20
N LYS A 359 -34.45 0.67 -17.88
CA LYS A 359 -34.34 1.35 -16.57
C LYS A 359 -34.67 0.42 -15.40
N GLU A 360 -35.68 -0.44 -15.53
CA GLU A 360 -36.04 -1.43 -14.50
C GLU A 360 -34.88 -2.41 -14.25
N GLN A 361 -34.32 -3.02 -15.30
CA GLN A 361 -33.20 -3.97 -15.16
C GLN A 361 -31.92 -3.30 -14.63
N LEU A 362 -31.66 -2.04 -15.01
CA LEU A 362 -30.56 -1.28 -14.44
C LEU A 362 -30.79 -0.95 -12.96
N SER A 363 -32.03 -0.68 -12.55
CA SER A 363 -32.38 -0.49 -11.14
C SER A 363 -32.20 -1.77 -10.33
N GLU A 364 -32.60 -2.93 -10.86
CA GLU A 364 -32.36 -4.22 -10.23
C GLU A 364 -30.86 -4.52 -10.11
N PHE A 365 -30.09 -4.21 -11.16
CA PHE A 365 -28.63 -4.34 -11.13
C PHE A 365 -28.01 -3.40 -10.08
N HIS A 366 -28.52 -2.18 -9.96
CA HIS A 366 -28.10 -1.22 -8.94
C HIS A 366 -28.38 -1.73 -7.51
N ASP A 367 -29.57 -2.29 -7.28
CA ASP A 367 -29.93 -2.93 -6.01
C ASP A 367 -29.03 -4.13 -5.71
N LYS A 368 -28.69 -4.92 -6.74
CA LYS A 368 -27.70 -6.00 -6.64
C LYS A 368 -26.35 -5.47 -6.18
N LEU A 369 -25.79 -4.42 -6.80
CA LEU A 369 -24.51 -3.83 -6.39
C LEU A 369 -24.53 -3.41 -4.91
N ALA A 370 -25.62 -2.79 -4.45
CA ALA A 370 -25.80 -2.35 -3.06
C ALA A 370 -25.96 -3.50 -2.05
N SER A 371 -26.37 -4.68 -2.52
CA SER A 371 -26.56 -5.87 -1.68
C SER A 371 -25.30 -6.71 -1.45
N LEU A 372 -24.24 -6.50 -2.26
CA LEU A 372 -23.02 -7.28 -2.17
C LEU A 372 -22.28 -7.00 -0.86
N ASN A 373 -21.77 -8.04 -0.19
CA ASN A 373 -20.90 -7.87 0.98
C ASN A 373 -19.56 -8.57 0.78
N PHE A 374 -18.49 -7.91 1.18
CA PHE A 374 -17.10 -8.30 0.96
C PHE A 374 -16.40 -8.54 2.29
N LEU A 375 -15.71 -9.67 2.41
CA LEU A 375 -14.90 -10.01 3.58
C LEU A 375 -13.42 -10.15 3.21
N ASP A 376 -12.56 -9.43 3.93
CA ASP A 376 -11.13 -9.67 3.94
C ASP A 376 -10.68 -10.16 5.33
N PRO A 377 -10.42 -11.48 5.49
CA PRO A 377 -10.08 -12.09 6.77
C PRO A 377 -8.60 -11.92 7.16
N ALA A 378 -7.82 -11.10 6.44
CA ALA A 378 -6.46 -10.71 6.81
C ALA A 378 -6.18 -9.33 6.20
N CYS A 379 -6.99 -8.35 6.59
CA CYS A 379 -7.16 -7.15 5.78
C CYS A 379 -5.98 -6.16 5.87
N GLY A 380 -5.13 -6.25 6.89
CA GLY A 380 -4.10 -5.26 7.16
C GLY A 380 -4.71 -3.85 7.18
N CYS A 381 -4.07 -2.94 6.45
CA CYS A 381 -4.54 -1.57 6.21
C CYS A 381 -5.79 -1.44 5.31
N GLY A 382 -6.44 -2.54 4.93
CA GLY A 382 -7.75 -2.52 4.25
C GLY A 382 -7.71 -2.33 2.72
N ASN A 383 -6.55 -2.45 2.06
CA ASN A 383 -6.44 -2.09 0.64
C ASN A 383 -7.35 -2.90 -0.30
N PHE A 384 -7.59 -4.19 -0.05
CA PHE A 384 -8.55 -4.96 -0.86
C PHE A 384 -9.96 -4.37 -0.76
N LEU A 385 -10.40 -4.06 0.47
CA LEU A 385 -11.70 -3.44 0.73
C LEU A 385 -11.79 -2.06 0.07
N LEU A 386 -10.72 -1.27 0.19
CA LEU A 386 -10.59 0.08 -0.36
C LEU A 386 -10.75 0.11 -1.88
N ILE A 387 -9.99 -0.72 -2.58
CA ILE A 387 -10.00 -0.77 -4.05
C ILE A 387 -11.30 -1.38 -4.54
N ALA A 388 -11.81 -2.43 -3.88
CA ALA A 388 -13.11 -3.00 -4.24
C ALA A 388 -14.26 -1.98 -4.10
N TYR A 389 -14.29 -1.20 -3.02
CA TYR A 389 -15.25 -0.11 -2.84
C TYR A 389 -15.13 0.95 -3.94
N ARG A 390 -13.91 1.39 -4.25
CA ARG A 390 -13.64 2.36 -5.31
C ARG A 390 -14.19 1.88 -6.67
N GLU A 391 -13.85 0.66 -7.07
CA GLU A 391 -14.29 0.10 -8.35
C GLU A 391 -15.82 -0.11 -8.39
N LEU A 392 -16.43 -0.47 -7.25
CA LEU A 392 -17.88 -0.62 -7.15
C LEU A 392 -18.61 0.73 -7.27
N ARG A 393 -18.09 1.79 -6.65
CA ARG A 393 -18.62 3.16 -6.78
C ARG A 393 -18.46 3.71 -8.19
N ARG A 394 -17.34 3.43 -8.85
CA ARG A 394 -17.14 3.77 -10.27
C ARG A 394 -18.13 3.08 -11.17
N LEU A 395 -18.40 1.79 -10.94
CA LEU A 395 -19.42 1.06 -11.67
C LEU A 395 -20.82 1.63 -11.37
N GLU A 396 -21.14 1.93 -10.11
CA GLU A 396 -22.40 2.58 -9.75
C GLU A 396 -22.58 3.94 -10.44
N ASN A 397 -21.53 4.75 -10.55
CA ASN A 397 -21.59 6.01 -11.30
C ASN A 397 -21.97 5.81 -12.77
N LYS A 398 -21.52 4.72 -13.42
CA LYS A 398 -21.96 4.37 -14.78
C LYS A 398 -23.43 3.96 -14.82
N VAL A 399 -23.92 3.28 -13.78
CA VAL A 399 -25.33 2.89 -13.66
C VAL A 399 -26.23 4.13 -13.44
N LEU A 400 -25.83 5.02 -12.54
CA LEU A 400 -26.56 6.27 -12.24
C LEU A 400 -26.66 7.18 -13.47
N GLU A 401 -25.62 7.23 -14.30
CA GLU A 401 -25.62 7.95 -15.57
C GLU A 401 -26.69 7.46 -16.55
N GLN A 402 -27.11 6.18 -16.47
CA GLN A 402 -28.19 5.63 -17.28
C GLN A 402 -29.58 5.79 -16.63
N LEU A 403 -29.64 5.84 -15.30
CA LEU A 403 -30.89 5.86 -14.54
C LEU A 403 -31.45 7.27 -14.33
N LEU A 404 -30.58 8.22 -13.99
CA LEU A 404 -30.95 9.58 -13.63
C LEU A 404 -31.23 10.45 -14.86
N ASP A 405 -32.16 11.38 -14.70
CA ASP A 405 -32.44 12.40 -15.72
C ASP A 405 -31.49 13.61 -15.52
N GLU A 406 -31.34 14.47 -16.53
CA GLU A 406 -30.28 15.50 -16.63
C GLU A 406 -30.19 16.51 -15.46
N ASN A 407 -31.22 16.63 -14.62
CA ASN A 407 -31.26 17.59 -13.52
C ASN A 407 -30.62 17.10 -12.22
N TYR A 408 -30.31 15.80 -12.08
CA TYR A 408 -29.59 15.15 -10.97
C TYR A 408 -29.95 15.58 -9.53
N LEU A 409 -31.15 16.12 -9.30
CA LEU A 409 -31.56 16.74 -8.03
C LEU A 409 -31.59 15.74 -6.86
N LEU A 410 -31.74 14.44 -7.16
CA LEU A 410 -31.83 13.34 -6.19
C LEU A 410 -30.58 12.45 -6.19
N LEU A 411 -29.42 13.00 -6.58
CA LEU A 411 -28.19 12.22 -6.72
C LEU A 411 -27.75 11.58 -5.40
N GLU A 412 -27.81 12.31 -4.28
CA GLU A 412 -27.41 11.79 -2.98
C GLU A 412 -28.28 10.60 -2.54
N GLU A 413 -29.60 10.69 -2.73
CA GLU A 413 -30.53 9.60 -2.43
C GLU A 413 -30.40 8.41 -3.39
N ALA A 414 -29.89 8.65 -4.60
CA ALA A 414 -29.66 7.61 -5.58
C ALA A 414 -28.37 6.81 -5.30
N ILE A 415 -27.40 7.33 -4.55
CA ILE A 415 -26.19 6.56 -4.21
C ILE A 415 -26.55 5.47 -3.19
N LYS A 416 -26.34 4.20 -3.54
CA LYS A 416 -26.65 3.03 -2.70
C LYS A 416 -25.41 2.28 -2.23
N VAL A 417 -24.34 2.21 -3.05
CA VAL A 417 -23.09 1.55 -2.65
C VAL A 417 -22.45 2.33 -1.51
N ASN A 418 -22.11 1.62 -0.44
CA ASN A 418 -21.63 2.22 0.80
C ASN A 418 -20.54 1.38 1.46
N ILE A 419 -19.74 2.02 2.30
CA ILE A 419 -18.61 1.38 2.99
C ILE A 419 -19.04 0.29 4.00
N ASN A 420 -20.31 0.23 4.40
CA ASN A 420 -20.81 -0.81 5.33
C ASN A 420 -20.98 -2.18 4.65
N GLN A 421 -20.77 -2.26 3.34
CA GLN A 421 -20.68 -3.51 2.59
C GLN A 421 -19.33 -4.24 2.80
N PHE A 422 -18.37 -3.61 3.47
CA PHE A 422 -16.98 -4.08 3.56
C PHE A 422 -16.63 -4.47 5.00
N TYR A 423 -16.08 -5.67 5.13
CA TYR A 423 -15.78 -6.33 6.40
C TYR A 423 -14.32 -6.80 6.41
N GLY A 424 -13.62 -6.58 7.51
CA GLY A 424 -12.22 -6.94 7.68
C GLY A 424 -11.95 -7.64 9.01
N ILE A 425 -10.99 -8.55 9.02
CA ILE A 425 -10.40 -9.11 10.24
C ILE A 425 -8.89 -8.86 10.17
N GLU A 426 -8.35 -8.26 11.22
CA GLU A 426 -6.94 -7.94 11.33
C GLU A 426 -6.49 -8.22 12.77
N ILE A 427 -5.31 -8.81 12.96
CA ILE A 427 -4.85 -9.19 14.30
C ILE A 427 -4.23 -8.00 15.03
N GLU A 428 -3.57 -7.11 14.29
CA GLU A 428 -2.92 -5.92 14.83
C GLU A 428 -3.87 -4.73 14.88
N ASP A 429 -3.86 -4.00 15.99
CA ASP A 429 -4.71 -2.82 16.20
C ASP A 429 -4.43 -1.71 15.18
N TRP A 430 -3.15 -1.40 14.97
CA TRP A 430 -2.78 -0.26 14.14
C TRP A 430 -3.18 -0.37 12.66
N PRO A 431 -2.90 -1.48 11.94
CA PRO A 431 -3.39 -1.64 10.57
C PRO A 431 -4.92 -1.62 10.48
N ALA A 432 -5.64 -2.13 11.48
CA ALA A 432 -7.10 -2.08 11.52
C ALA A 432 -7.62 -0.63 11.58
N GLU A 433 -6.99 0.22 12.40
CA GLU A 433 -7.32 1.65 12.48
C GLU A 433 -7.03 2.40 11.18
N ILE A 434 -5.91 2.06 10.52
CA ILE A 434 -5.60 2.62 9.20
C ILE A 434 -6.61 2.15 8.14
N ALA A 435 -7.11 0.93 8.22
CA ALA A 435 -8.17 0.46 7.33
C ALA A 435 -9.44 1.31 7.49
N HIS A 436 -9.85 1.61 8.73
CA HIS A 436 -10.99 2.48 9.00
C HIS A 436 -10.82 3.89 8.41
N LEU A 437 -9.67 4.53 8.67
CA LEU A 437 -9.38 5.85 8.12
C LEU A 437 -9.37 5.84 6.59
N SER A 438 -8.67 4.87 5.99
CA SER A 438 -8.53 4.77 4.53
C SER A 438 -9.89 4.60 3.85
N MET A 439 -10.79 3.79 4.42
CA MET A 439 -12.15 3.61 3.91
C MET A 439 -12.96 4.90 3.92
N TRP A 440 -12.87 5.72 4.98
CA TRP A 440 -13.54 7.03 5.01
C TRP A 440 -12.97 8.00 3.98
N LEU A 441 -11.65 8.09 3.88
CA LEU A 441 -11.01 8.98 2.92
C LEU A 441 -11.35 8.57 1.49
N MET A 442 -11.40 7.27 1.18
CA MET A 442 -11.86 6.79 -0.12
C MET A 442 -13.35 7.04 -0.37
N GLN A 443 -14.20 6.92 0.65
CA GLN A 443 -15.61 7.33 0.53
C GLN A 443 -15.73 8.78 0.10
N HIS A 444 -14.97 9.66 0.73
CA HIS A 444 -14.92 11.07 0.37
C HIS A 444 -14.42 11.28 -1.07
N VAL A 445 -13.30 10.66 -1.45
CA VAL A 445 -12.77 10.75 -2.82
C VAL A 445 -13.80 10.29 -3.85
N MET A 446 -14.52 9.20 -3.58
CA MET A 446 -15.58 8.72 -4.47
C MET A 446 -16.79 9.64 -4.51
N ASN A 447 -17.15 10.29 -3.39
CA ASN A 447 -18.21 11.29 -3.37
C ASN A 447 -17.83 12.52 -4.21
N GLN A 448 -16.57 12.95 -4.16
CA GLN A 448 -16.07 14.02 -5.03
C GLN A 448 -16.05 13.60 -6.50
N GLU A 449 -15.60 12.39 -6.82
CA GLU A 449 -15.60 11.86 -8.19
C GLU A 449 -17.03 11.80 -8.75
N THR A 450 -18.00 11.31 -7.95
CA THR A 450 -19.43 11.32 -8.31
C THR A 450 -19.94 12.74 -8.48
N GLY A 451 -19.70 13.64 -7.53
CA GLY A 451 -20.22 14.99 -7.59
C GLY A 451 -19.66 15.80 -8.76
N ALA A 452 -18.38 15.61 -9.08
CA ALA A 452 -17.74 16.20 -10.27
C ALA A 452 -18.35 15.66 -11.56
N LYS A 453 -18.66 14.35 -11.63
CA LYS A 453 -19.27 13.73 -12.81
C LYS A 453 -20.68 14.24 -13.08
N PHE A 454 -21.49 14.47 -12.05
CA PHE A 454 -22.89 14.90 -12.19
C PHE A 454 -23.11 16.40 -11.99
N GLY A 455 -22.07 17.16 -11.63
CA GLY A 455 -22.15 18.61 -11.39
C GLY A 455 -22.89 19.00 -10.10
N VAL A 456 -23.12 18.06 -9.18
CA VAL A 456 -23.84 18.24 -7.92
C VAL A 456 -22.94 17.81 -6.76
N PRO A 457 -22.63 18.67 -5.78
CA PRO A 457 -21.84 18.28 -4.61
C PRO A 457 -22.50 17.14 -3.84
N VAL A 458 -21.69 16.18 -3.37
CA VAL A 458 -22.15 15.07 -2.52
C VAL A 458 -21.55 15.22 -1.12
N ALA A 459 -22.40 15.36 -0.12
CA ALA A 459 -21.99 15.54 1.27
C ALA A 459 -21.20 14.33 1.81
N THR A 460 -20.11 14.62 2.53
CA THR A 460 -19.28 13.61 3.21
C THR A 460 -19.40 13.69 4.72
N LEU A 461 -19.58 14.89 5.27
CA LEU A 461 -19.65 15.11 6.71
C LEU A 461 -21.10 15.20 7.22
N PRO A 462 -21.34 14.83 8.50
CA PRO A 462 -20.39 14.19 9.42
C PRO A 462 -20.09 12.74 9.00
N LEU A 463 -18.95 12.18 9.42
CA LEU A 463 -18.67 10.78 9.08
C LEU A 463 -19.70 9.89 9.77
N LYS A 464 -20.35 9.04 8.97
CA LYS A 464 -21.23 7.98 9.48
C LYS A 464 -20.37 6.74 9.79
N THR A 465 -20.99 5.74 10.42
CA THR A 465 -20.36 4.47 10.77
C THR A 465 -19.53 3.91 9.62
N SER A 466 -18.30 3.47 9.92
CA SER A 466 -17.30 2.98 8.95
C SER A 466 -17.56 1.53 8.51
N ALA A 467 -16.74 1.03 7.60
CA ALA A 467 -16.56 -0.39 7.33
C ALA A 467 -16.35 -1.18 8.64
N VAL A 468 -16.75 -2.45 8.68
CA VAL A 468 -16.65 -3.27 9.90
C VAL A 468 -15.28 -3.97 9.91
N ILE A 469 -14.30 -3.36 10.55
CA ILE A 469 -12.98 -3.98 10.77
C ILE A 469 -12.91 -4.49 12.22
N ARG A 470 -12.52 -5.76 12.41
CA ARG A 470 -12.42 -6.39 13.72
C ARG A 470 -10.97 -6.70 14.03
N GLN A 471 -10.46 -6.13 15.12
CA GLN A 471 -9.15 -6.45 15.66
C GLN A 471 -9.19 -7.82 16.36
N GLN A 472 -8.98 -8.91 15.62
CA GLN A 472 -9.04 -10.28 16.10
C GLN A 472 -8.15 -11.21 15.27
N ASN A 473 -7.82 -12.38 15.83
CA ASN A 473 -7.14 -13.43 15.06
C ASN A 473 -8.14 -14.21 14.19
N ALA A 474 -8.02 -14.06 12.87
CA ALA A 474 -8.93 -14.68 11.91
C ALA A 474 -8.93 -16.23 11.92
N LEU A 475 -7.85 -16.89 12.36
CA LEU A 475 -7.82 -18.35 12.44
C LEU A 475 -8.64 -18.87 13.62
N THR A 476 -8.70 -18.11 14.72
CA THR A 476 -9.44 -18.51 15.94
C THR A 476 -10.87 -17.96 15.98
N THR A 477 -11.13 -16.79 15.39
CA THR A 477 -12.45 -16.14 15.33
C THR A 477 -13.45 -16.93 14.47
N ASP A 478 -14.71 -17.03 14.89
CA ASP A 478 -15.80 -17.43 14.00
C ASP A 478 -16.18 -16.26 13.09
N TRP A 479 -15.92 -16.40 11.78
CA TRP A 479 -16.20 -15.35 10.81
C TRP A 479 -17.68 -14.98 10.72
N ASN A 480 -18.61 -15.84 11.18
CA ASN A 480 -20.03 -15.50 11.25
C ASN A 480 -20.35 -14.40 12.28
N GLU A 481 -19.51 -14.20 13.29
CA GLU A 481 -19.63 -13.10 14.25
C GLU A 481 -19.28 -11.74 13.60
N VAL A 482 -18.47 -11.76 12.54
CA VAL A 482 -18.06 -10.57 11.79
C VAL A 482 -19.05 -10.30 10.67
N LEU A 483 -19.28 -11.30 9.81
CA LEU A 483 -20.22 -11.28 8.72
C LEU A 483 -20.89 -12.65 8.62
N PRO A 484 -22.20 -12.77 8.87
CA PRO A 484 -22.89 -14.05 8.70
C PRO A 484 -22.75 -14.56 7.25
N ALA A 485 -22.40 -15.84 7.06
CA ALA A 485 -22.15 -16.42 5.74
C ALA A 485 -23.32 -16.23 4.75
N GLY A 486 -24.57 -16.26 5.24
CA GLY A 486 -25.76 -16.01 4.43
C GLY A 486 -25.85 -14.61 3.82
N LYS A 487 -25.07 -13.64 4.31
CA LYS A 487 -24.98 -12.27 3.78
C LYS A 487 -23.72 -12.01 2.96
N CYS A 488 -22.69 -12.84 3.12
CA CYS A 488 -21.42 -12.68 2.40
C CYS A 488 -21.59 -13.02 0.91
N SER A 489 -20.96 -12.23 0.04
CA SER A 489 -20.90 -12.47 -1.40
C SER A 489 -19.51 -12.92 -1.83
N TYR A 490 -18.48 -12.23 -1.35
CA TYR A 490 -17.10 -12.46 -1.77
C TYR A 490 -16.13 -12.44 -0.59
N ILE A 491 -15.14 -13.33 -0.64
CA ILE A 491 -13.98 -13.34 0.27
C ILE A 491 -12.74 -13.04 -0.56
N MET A 492 -11.91 -12.10 -0.13
CA MET A 492 -10.69 -11.73 -0.86
C MET A 492 -9.62 -11.28 0.12
N GLY A 493 -8.35 -11.44 -0.23
CA GLY A 493 -7.27 -10.93 0.60
C GLY A 493 -5.90 -11.48 0.24
N ASN A 494 -4.91 -11.04 1.01
CA ASN A 494 -3.54 -11.52 0.95
C ASN A 494 -3.12 -11.97 2.36
N PRO A 495 -3.51 -13.18 2.80
CA PRO A 495 -3.18 -13.65 4.14
C PRO A 495 -1.65 -13.87 4.31
N PRO A 496 -1.13 -13.84 5.54
CA PRO A 496 0.31 -13.87 5.79
C PRO A 496 0.97 -15.17 5.32
N PHE A 497 2.18 -15.05 4.76
CA PHE A 497 2.99 -16.16 4.28
C PHE A 497 4.06 -16.50 5.30
N CYS A 498 4.10 -17.75 5.76
CA CYS A 498 5.18 -18.19 6.63
C CYS A 498 5.39 -19.69 6.46
N GLY A 499 6.55 -20.07 5.92
CA GLY A 499 6.92 -21.46 5.74
C GLY A 499 7.04 -22.17 7.09
N PHE A 500 6.75 -23.46 7.12
CA PHE A 500 6.67 -24.26 8.36
C PHE A 500 7.87 -24.12 9.33
N ASN A 501 9.09 -23.96 8.81
CA ASN A 501 10.29 -23.82 9.64
C ASN A 501 10.42 -22.44 10.32
N TYR A 502 9.67 -21.45 9.87
CA TYR A 502 9.71 -20.07 10.33
C TYR A 502 8.48 -19.68 11.15
N THR A 503 7.45 -20.53 11.20
CA THR A 503 6.26 -20.27 12.02
C THR A 503 6.57 -20.44 13.50
N THR A 504 5.97 -19.56 14.32
CA THR A 504 6.03 -19.68 15.79
C THR A 504 5.22 -20.90 16.26
N ASP A 505 5.48 -21.37 17.48
CA ASP A 505 4.73 -22.52 18.02
C ASP A 505 3.25 -22.21 18.20
N GLU A 506 2.92 -20.95 18.46
CA GLU A 506 1.56 -20.44 18.51
C GLU A 506 0.88 -20.45 17.13
N GLN A 507 1.55 -19.94 16.09
CA GLN A 507 1.05 -20.02 14.70
C GLN A 507 0.83 -21.48 14.25
N LYS A 508 1.74 -22.39 14.63
CA LYS A 508 1.57 -23.83 14.38
C LYS A 508 0.35 -24.39 15.13
N GLN A 509 0.06 -23.90 16.33
CA GLN A 509 -1.13 -24.30 17.08
C GLN A 509 -2.41 -23.82 16.40
N TRP A 510 -2.48 -22.55 16.00
CA TRP A 510 -3.62 -22.02 15.25
C TRP A 510 -3.88 -22.82 13.97
N LEU A 511 -2.85 -23.18 13.21
CA LEU A 511 -3.01 -24.05 12.05
C LEU A 511 -3.57 -25.43 12.43
N ARG A 512 -3.07 -26.04 13.52
CA ARG A 512 -3.58 -27.35 14.01
C ARG A 512 -5.06 -27.28 14.37
N ASP A 513 -5.51 -26.18 14.95
CA ASP A 513 -6.90 -26.00 15.37
C ASP A 513 -7.86 -25.82 14.18
N VAL A 514 -7.34 -25.30 13.06
CA VAL A 514 -8.12 -25.11 11.83
C VAL A 514 -8.24 -26.39 11.01
N TYR A 515 -7.21 -27.24 11.00
CA TYR A 515 -7.22 -28.49 10.24
C TYR A 515 -7.89 -29.63 11.00
N PRO A 516 -8.56 -30.58 10.30
CA PRO A 516 -9.07 -31.78 10.97
C PRO A 516 -7.92 -32.60 11.59
N PRO A 517 -8.10 -33.19 12.79
CA PRO A 517 -7.02 -33.87 13.54
C PRO A 517 -6.26 -34.99 12.80
N LYS A 518 -6.85 -35.54 11.72
CA LYS A 518 -6.23 -36.59 10.91
C LYS A 518 -5.10 -36.11 9.99
N TYR A 519 -4.98 -34.80 9.75
CA TYR A 519 -3.96 -34.24 8.85
C TYR A 519 -2.67 -33.93 9.61
N LYS A 520 -1.54 -34.41 9.09
CA LYS A 520 -0.21 -34.11 9.64
C LYS A 520 0.35 -32.86 8.97
N LEU A 521 0.49 -31.76 9.72
CA LEU A 521 0.87 -30.44 9.19
C LEU A 521 2.39 -30.19 9.08
N GLY A 522 3.21 -31.24 8.95
CA GLY A 522 4.67 -31.15 9.12
C GLY A 522 5.42 -30.29 8.09
N SER A 523 4.75 -29.70 7.11
CA SER A 523 5.38 -28.84 6.09
C SER A 523 4.42 -27.87 5.40
N VAL A 524 3.27 -27.54 6.02
CA VAL A 524 2.26 -26.68 5.37
C VAL A 524 2.55 -25.21 5.65
N ASP A 525 2.44 -24.37 4.62
CA ASP A 525 2.55 -22.91 4.74
C ASP A 525 1.38 -22.34 5.57
N PHE A 526 1.68 -21.32 6.37
CA PHE A 526 0.72 -20.63 7.25
C PHE A 526 -0.49 -20.08 6.51
N VAL A 527 -0.31 -19.61 5.27
CA VAL A 527 -1.41 -19.09 4.43
C VAL A 527 -2.53 -20.12 4.21
N SER A 528 -2.22 -21.41 4.27
CA SER A 528 -3.19 -22.49 4.05
C SER A 528 -4.34 -22.50 5.07
N GLY A 529 -4.13 -21.97 6.28
CA GLY A 529 -5.16 -21.87 7.31
C GLY A 529 -6.38 -21.07 6.83
N TRP A 530 -6.15 -20.00 6.06
CA TRP A 530 -7.22 -19.17 5.51
C TRP A 530 -8.05 -19.90 4.44
N PHE A 531 -7.42 -20.75 3.63
CA PHE A 531 -8.14 -21.58 2.66
C PHE A 531 -9.08 -22.57 3.36
N VAL A 532 -8.62 -23.19 4.45
CA VAL A 532 -9.44 -24.13 5.23
C VAL A 532 -10.56 -23.40 6.00
N LYS A 533 -10.26 -22.26 6.62
CA LYS A 533 -11.28 -21.42 7.30
C LYS A 533 -12.34 -20.92 6.32
N ALA A 534 -11.93 -20.39 5.16
CA ALA A 534 -12.85 -19.95 4.13
C ALA A 534 -13.74 -21.11 3.65
N ALA A 535 -13.16 -22.27 3.35
CA ALA A 535 -13.94 -23.44 2.96
C ALA A 535 -14.93 -23.88 4.05
N SER A 536 -14.57 -23.78 5.34
CA SER A 536 -15.50 -24.09 6.43
C SER A 536 -16.64 -23.07 6.51
N TYR A 537 -16.32 -21.78 6.49
CA TYR A 537 -17.29 -20.67 6.53
C TYR A 537 -18.27 -20.70 5.35
N MET A 538 -17.76 -20.95 4.14
CA MET A 538 -18.54 -21.01 2.90
C MET A 538 -19.55 -22.18 2.86
N LYS A 539 -19.46 -23.17 3.75
CA LYS A 539 -20.53 -24.19 3.87
C LYS A 539 -21.87 -23.58 4.29
N GLY A 540 -21.84 -22.49 5.06
CA GLY A 540 -23.04 -21.75 5.44
C GLY A 540 -23.73 -21.06 4.26
N ASN A 541 -23.00 -20.81 3.16
CA ASN A 541 -23.54 -20.28 1.91
C ASN A 541 -22.64 -20.67 0.71
N PRO A 542 -22.96 -21.78 0.01
CA PRO A 542 -22.17 -22.26 -1.12
C PRO A 542 -22.10 -21.32 -2.34
N GLN A 543 -22.84 -20.20 -2.34
CA GLN A 543 -22.80 -19.20 -3.41
C GLN A 543 -21.61 -18.25 -3.30
N ILE A 544 -21.00 -18.14 -2.10
CA ILE A 544 -19.81 -17.32 -1.86
C ILE A 544 -18.69 -17.76 -2.80
N GLN A 545 -17.91 -16.79 -3.26
CA GLN A 545 -16.67 -17.04 -3.99
C GLN A 545 -15.51 -16.42 -3.23
N ALA A 546 -14.37 -17.11 -3.19
CA ALA A 546 -13.17 -16.66 -2.51
C ALA A 546 -12.00 -16.53 -3.48
N ALA A 547 -11.10 -15.57 -3.27
CA ALA A 547 -9.80 -15.57 -3.92
C ALA A 547 -8.71 -15.04 -3.00
N PHE A 548 -7.61 -15.79 -2.88
CA PHE A 548 -6.47 -15.39 -2.06
C PHE A 548 -5.18 -15.32 -2.88
N VAL A 549 -4.34 -14.36 -2.52
CA VAL A 549 -2.92 -14.40 -2.82
C VAL A 549 -2.26 -15.43 -1.88
N ALA A 550 -1.34 -16.23 -2.40
CA ALA A 550 -0.60 -17.21 -1.60
C ALA A 550 0.82 -17.41 -2.13
N THR A 551 1.70 -18.02 -1.34
CA THR A 551 2.96 -18.57 -1.86
C THR A 551 2.65 -19.69 -2.85
N ASN A 552 3.45 -19.82 -3.92
CA ASN A 552 3.25 -20.89 -4.89
C ASN A 552 3.41 -22.30 -4.31
N SER A 553 4.00 -22.42 -3.11
CA SER A 553 4.26 -23.67 -2.42
C SER A 553 2.99 -24.47 -2.10
N ILE A 554 1.84 -23.82 -1.90
CA ILE A 554 0.56 -24.51 -1.63
C ILE A 554 0.02 -25.28 -2.86
N CYS A 555 0.55 -25.00 -4.05
CA CYS A 555 0.24 -25.68 -5.31
C CYS A 555 1.45 -26.49 -5.83
N GLN A 556 2.43 -26.80 -4.98
CA GLN A 556 3.64 -27.54 -5.33
C GLN A 556 4.02 -28.58 -4.26
N GLY A 557 4.69 -29.66 -4.67
CA GLY A 557 5.24 -30.66 -3.76
C GLY A 557 4.20 -31.34 -2.84
N SER A 558 4.60 -31.62 -1.59
CA SER A 558 3.78 -32.33 -0.60
C SER A 558 2.62 -31.53 -0.02
N GLN A 559 2.65 -30.19 -0.14
CA GLN A 559 1.59 -29.34 0.40
C GLN A 559 0.28 -29.49 -0.37
N VAL A 560 0.35 -29.86 -1.66
CA VAL A 560 -0.82 -30.11 -2.50
C VAL A 560 -1.70 -31.21 -1.91
N GLU A 561 -1.08 -32.31 -1.45
CA GLU A 561 -1.81 -33.42 -0.84
C GLU A 561 -2.47 -33.00 0.49
N THR A 562 -1.81 -32.16 1.27
CA THR A 562 -2.32 -31.77 2.58
C THR A 562 -3.48 -30.78 2.48
N LEU A 563 -3.33 -29.73 1.66
CA LEU A 563 -4.35 -28.70 1.49
C LEU A 563 -5.45 -29.15 0.51
N TRP A 564 -5.09 -29.43 -0.74
CA TRP A 564 -6.09 -29.73 -1.77
C TRP A 564 -6.71 -31.12 -1.60
N GLY A 565 -5.98 -32.07 -0.98
CA GLY A 565 -6.55 -33.34 -0.53
C GLY A 565 -7.54 -33.23 0.63
N LEU A 566 -7.61 -32.08 1.31
CA LEU A 566 -8.70 -31.75 2.21
C LEU A 566 -9.85 -31.04 1.49
N LEU A 567 -9.55 -30.06 0.63
CA LEU A 567 -10.54 -29.14 0.09
C LEU A 567 -11.34 -29.71 -1.09
N LEU A 568 -10.68 -30.35 -2.06
CA LEU A 568 -11.34 -30.85 -3.27
C LEU A 568 -12.40 -31.92 -2.97
N PRO A 569 -12.17 -32.90 -2.06
CA PRO A 569 -13.19 -33.87 -1.66
C PRO A 569 -14.38 -33.27 -0.93
N GLN A 570 -14.22 -32.09 -0.31
CA GLN A 570 -15.34 -31.37 0.31
C GLN A 570 -16.25 -30.69 -0.71
N GLY A 571 -15.83 -30.59 -1.98
CA GLY A 571 -16.58 -29.93 -3.04
C GLY A 571 -16.00 -28.59 -3.49
N ILE A 572 -14.86 -28.17 -2.95
CA ILE A 572 -14.16 -26.97 -3.44
C ILE A 572 -13.68 -27.20 -4.88
N ARG A 573 -13.80 -26.16 -5.71
CA ARG A 573 -13.34 -26.10 -7.09
C ARG A 573 -12.52 -24.84 -7.29
N ILE A 574 -11.39 -24.95 -7.99
CA ILE A 574 -10.60 -23.81 -8.46
C ILE A 574 -11.29 -23.26 -9.72
N ASN A 575 -11.63 -21.97 -9.72
CA ASN A 575 -12.42 -21.31 -10.77
C ASN A 575 -11.59 -20.33 -11.63
N PHE A 576 -10.55 -19.75 -11.06
CA PHE A 576 -9.50 -19.07 -11.81
C PHE A 576 -8.19 -19.14 -11.03
N ALA A 577 -7.08 -18.93 -11.72
CA ALA A 577 -5.79 -18.82 -11.04
C ALA A 577 -4.79 -17.98 -11.82
N TYR A 578 -3.86 -17.34 -11.11
CA TYR A 578 -2.61 -16.85 -11.67
C TYR A 578 -1.51 -17.82 -11.30
N ASN A 579 -0.71 -18.22 -12.29
CA ASN A 579 0.47 -19.04 -12.07
C ASN A 579 1.55 -18.27 -11.29
N SER A 580 2.70 -18.89 -11.07
CA SER A 580 3.80 -18.28 -10.31
C SER A 580 4.28 -16.96 -10.94
N PHE A 581 4.19 -15.87 -10.21
CA PHE A 581 4.78 -14.58 -10.58
C PHE A 581 5.58 -13.98 -9.42
N LYS A 582 6.57 -13.15 -9.75
CA LYS A 582 7.34 -12.44 -8.72
C LYS A 582 6.46 -11.40 -8.04
N TRP A 583 6.38 -11.48 -6.72
CA TRP A 583 5.72 -10.45 -5.95
C TRP A 583 6.63 -9.23 -5.87
N SER A 584 6.26 -8.16 -6.56
CA SER A 584 6.81 -6.83 -6.33
C SER A 584 5.79 -6.02 -5.55
N ASN A 585 6.21 -5.48 -4.41
CA ASN A 585 5.54 -4.36 -3.79
C ASN A 585 6.46 -3.13 -3.83
N ALA A 586 5.93 -2.00 -3.39
CA ALA A 586 6.61 -0.72 -3.44
C ALA A 586 7.68 -0.50 -2.37
N ALA A 587 7.90 -1.51 -1.52
CA ALA A 587 8.69 -1.36 -0.33
C ALA A 587 10.20 -1.39 -0.64
N SER A 588 10.98 -0.65 0.13
CA SER A 588 12.44 -0.50 -0.02
C SER A 588 13.23 -1.83 0.05
N LYS A 589 12.59 -2.92 0.50
CA LYS A 589 13.12 -4.29 0.52
C LYS A 589 12.04 -5.28 0.07
N ASN A 590 11.89 -5.48 -1.23
CA ASN A 590 10.99 -6.50 -1.77
C ASN A 590 11.38 -7.88 -1.24
N ALA A 591 10.47 -8.52 -0.51
CA ALA A 591 10.59 -9.94 -0.23
C ALA A 591 10.58 -10.65 -1.58
N GLY A 592 11.68 -11.33 -1.94
CA GLY A 592 11.83 -12.05 -3.22
C GLY A 592 10.94 -13.30 -3.30
N VAL A 593 9.65 -13.15 -3.05
CA VAL A 593 8.65 -14.21 -2.94
C VAL A 593 7.95 -14.40 -4.28
N THR A 594 7.73 -15.66 -4.64
CA THR A 594 6.93 -16.02 -5.80
C THR A 594 5.52 -16.35 -5.33
N CYS A 595 4.55 -15.58 -5.82
CA CYS A 595 3.16 -15.69 -5.44
C CYS A 595 2.33 -16.36 -6.54
N ILE A 596 1.17 -16.83 -6.14
CA ILE A 596 0.06 -17.26 -6.98
C ILE A 596 -1.20 -16.53 -6.50
N ILE A 597 -2.24 -16.55 -7.34
CA ILE A 597 -3.60 -16.15 -6.94
C ILE A 597 -4.51 -17.32 -7.25
N VAL A 598 -5.36 -17.72 -6.31
CA VAL A 598 -6.29 -18.83 -6.49
C VAL A 598 -7.70 -18.40 -6.14
N GLY A 599 -8.58 -18.40 -7.13
CA GLY A 599 -10.02 -18.22 -6.95
C GLY A 599 -10.74 -19.57 -6.83
N PHE A 600 -11.56 -19.74 -5.80
CA PHE A 600 -12.22 -21.00 -5.51
C PHE A 600 -13.62 -20.83 -4.89
N ALA A 601 -14.47 -21.85 -5.05
CA ALA A 601 -15.81 -21.90 -4.47
C ALA A 601 -16.32 -23.35 -4.33
N TYR A 602 -17.49 -23.55 -3.71
CA TYR A 602 -18.22 -24.84 -3.70
C TYR A 602 -18.99 -25.13 -4.99
N ARG A 603 -18.85 -24.28 -6.00
CA ARG A 603 -19.46 -24.41 -7.31
C ARG A 603 -18.47 -24.03 -8.39
N ASP A 604 -18.68 -24.58 -9.58
CA ASP A 604 -17.98 -24.11 -10.76
C ASP A 604 -18.48 -22.71 -11.13
N VAL A 605 -17.53 -21.82 -11.43
CA VAL A 605 -17.79 -20.47 -11.93
C VAL A 605 -17.05 -20.35 -13.25
N PHE A 606 -17.80 -20.03 -14.29
CA PHE A 606 -17.29 -19.84 -15.65
C PHE A 606 -17.43 -18.37 -16.04
N ASP A 607 -16.56 -17.92 -16.93
CA ASP A 607 -16.74 -16.65 -17.64
C ASP A 607 -17.90 -16.72 -18.64
N ASP A 608 -18.12 -15.61 -19.34
CA ASP A 608 -19.14 -15.47 -20.38
C ASP A 608 -18.94 -16.42 -21.58
N THR A 609 -17.72 -16.93 -21.78
CA THR A 609 -17.41 -17.95 -22.79
C THR A 609 -17.66 -19.38 -22.31
N GLY A 610 -18.02 -19.57 -21.04
CA GLY A 610 -18.27 -20.88 -20.43
C GLY A 610 -16.98 -21.62 -20.07
N TYR A 611 -15.89 -20.90 -19.79
CA TYR A 611 -14.61 -21.47 -19.37
C TYR A 611 -14.09 -20.84 -18.07
N LYS A 612 -13.14 -21.54 -17.44
CA LYS A 612 -12.32 -21.04 -16.33
C LYS A 612 -11.09 -20.34 -16.88
N ARG A 613 -10.56 -19.37 -16.12
CA ARG A 613 -9.47 -18.50 -16.55
C ARG A 613 -8.17 -18.84 -15.81
N LEU A 614 -7.16 -19.28 -16.55
CA LEU A 614 -5.81 -19.50 -16.05
C LEU A 614 -4.88 -18.45 -16.64
N PHE A 615 -4.33 -17.60 -15.79
CA PHE A 615 -3.45 -16.50 -16.18
C PHE A 615 -2.00 -16.89 -16.00
N HIS A 616 -1.20 -16.70 -17.05
CA HIS A 616 0.23 -16.94 -17.06
C HIS A 616 0.98 -15.60 -17.13
N VAL A 617 1.77 -15.30 -16.11
CA VAL A 617 2.66 -14.14 -16.13
C VAL A 617 3.96 -14.55 -16.84
N CYS A 618 4.17 -13.99 -18.02
CA CYS A 618 5.34 -14.25 -18.85
C CYS A 618 6.59 -13.54 -18.28
N ALA A 619 7.77 -13.96 -18.73
CA ALA A 619 9.04 -13.41 -18.26
C ALA A 619 9.25 -11.92 -18.60
N ASP A 620 8.54 -11.41 -19.60
CA ASP A 620 8.50 -10.00 -20.01
C ASP A 620 7.39 -9.20 -19.30
N ASN A 621 6.81 -9.75 -18.22
CA ASN A 621 5.66 -9.20 -17.50
C ASN A 621 4.37 -9.09 -18.33
N THR A 622 4.29 -9.72 -19.50
CA THR A 622 3.01 -9.83 -20.22
C THR A 622 2.12 -10.89 -19.58
N LEU A 623 0.80 -10.69 -19.67
CA LEU A 623 -0.19 -11.62 -19.13
C LEU A 623 -0.84 -12.42 -20.25
N ALA A 624 -0.63 -13.74 -20.26
CA ALA A 624 -1.28 -14.65 -21.18
C ALA A 624 -2.48 -15.32 -20.49
N LEU A 625 -3.68 -15.18 -21.06
CA LEU A 625 -4.89 -15.83 -20.57
C LEU A 625 -5.15 -17.13 -21.32
N GLN A 626 -5.34 -18.22 -20.58
CA GLN A 626 -5.76 -19.51 -21.10
C GLN A 626 -7.14 -19.89 -20.56
N HIS A 627 -8.07 -20.19 -21.47
CA HIS A 627 -9.39 -20.73 -21.15
C HIS A 627 -9.31 -22.26 -21.00
N THR A 628 -9.89 -22.80 -19.94
CA THR A 628 -9.94 -24.26 -19.69
C THR A 628 -11.23 -24.65 -18.98
N LYS A 629 -11.68 -25.91 -19.11
CA LYS A 629 -12.90 -26.38 -18.43
C LYS A 629 -12.65 -26.65 -16.94
N ALA A 630 -11.44 -27.03 -16.58
CA ALA A 630 -11.05 -27.29 -15.18
C ALA A 630 -9.59 -26.93 -14.92
N ILE A 631 -9.29 -26.50 -13.70
CA ILE A 631 -7.95 -26.16 -13.23
C ILE A 631 -7.60 -27.16 -12.11
N SER A 632 -6.45 -27.81 -12.23
CA SER A 632 -5.93 -28.75 -11.21
C SER A 632 -5.33 -28.01 -10.00
N SER A 633 -5.09 -28.74 -8.91
CA SER A 633 -4.39 -28.22 -7.72
C SER A 633 -2.93 -27.83 -7.94
N TYR A 634 -2.35 -28.18 -9.09
CA TYR A 634 -1.03 -27.72 -9.54
C TYR A 634 -1.11 -26.49 -10.46
N LEU A 635 -2.28 -25.86 -10.57
CA LEU A 635 -2.58 -24.73 -11.46
C LEU A 635 -2.32 -25.02 -12.94
N LEU A 636 -2.53 -26.28 -13.35
CA LEU A 636 -2.44 -26.71 -14.75
C LEU A 636 -3.85 -26.86 -15.35
N PRO A 637 -4.03 -26.51 -16.65
CA PRO A 637 -5.28 -26.72 -17.36
C PRO A 637 -5.53 -28.22 -17.52
N VAL A 638 -6.77 -28.66 -17.27
CA VAL A 638 -7.18 -30.05 -17.48
C VAL A 638 -7.89 -30.14 -18.83
N ASN A 639 -7.18 -30.66 -19.83
CA ASN A 639 -7.69 -30.83 -21.19
C ASN A 639 -7.76 -32.33 -21.52
N GLY A 640 -8.97 -32.92 -21.61
CA GLY A 640 -9.14 -34.32 -22.02
C GLY A 640 -10.36 -35.02 -21.39
N SER A 641 -10.56 -36.30 -21.75
CA SER A 641 -11.63 -37.18 -21.23
C SER A 641 -11.38 -37.74 -19.83
N PHE A 642 -10.19 -37.53 -19.27
CA PHE A 642 -9.84 -37.88 -17.90
C PHE A 642 -9.89 -36.64 -17.01
N ASP A 643 -10.71 -36.68 -15.96
CA ASP A 643 -10.84 -35.61 -14.98
C ASP A 643 -9.66 -35.62 -13.99
N TYR A 644 -8.58 -34.91 -14.33
CA TYR A 644 -7.45 -34.68 -13.42
C TYR A 644 -7.68 -33.51 -12.44
N SER A 645 -8.87 -32.88 -12.42
CA SER A 645 -9.13 -31.73 -11.54
C SER A 645 -9.09 -32.08 -10.05
N THR A 646 -9.24 -33.36 -9.74
CA THR A 646 -9.19 -33.94 -8.40
C THR A 646 -7.91 -34.74 -8.13
N VAL A 647 -7.00 -34.83 -9.10
CA VAL A 647 -5.81 -35.67 -8.97
C VAL A 647 -4.78 -35.00 -8.07
N ILE A 648 -4.65 -35.57 -6.89
CA ILE A 648 -3.59 -35.31 -5.93
C ILE A 648 -2.59 -36.46 -6.11
N VAL A 649 -1.37 -36.17 -6.56
CA VAL A 649 -0.36 -37.22 -6.71
C VAL A 649 0.06 -37.67 -5.31
N ALA A 650 -0.42 -38.85 -4.89
CA ALA A 650 -0.07 -39.46 -3.63
C ALA A 650 1.34 -40.08 -3.68
N ARG A 651 2.02 -40.12 -2.53
CA ARG A 651 3.36 -40.70 -2.40
C ARG A 651 3.36 -42.18 -2.80
N SER A 652 4.09 -42.54 -3.86
CA SER A 652 4.36 -43.93 -4.24
C SER A 652 5.77 -44.33 -3.82
N VAL A 653 5.89 -45.52 -3.21
CA VAL A 653 7.19 -46.19 -2.96
C VAL A 653 7.58 -47.12 -4.09
N LYS A 654 6.69 -47.32 -5.08
CA LYS A 654 6.97 -48.11 -6.28
C LYS A 654 7.59 -47.21 -7.35
N PRO A 655 8.68 -47.65 -8.02
CA PRO A 655 9.19 -46.97 -9.21
C PRO A 655 8.09 -46.78 -10.26
N PHE A 656 8.16 -45.70 -11.04
CA PHE A 656 7.20 -45.40 -12.10
C PHE A 656 7.13 -46.47 -13.21
N THR A 657 8.12 -47.37 -13.29
CA THR A 657 8.16 -48.47 -14.24
C THR A 657 8.29 -49.81 -13.51
N GLU A 658 7.30 -50.68 -13.66
CA GLU A 658 7.47 -52.11 -13.36
C GLU A 658 8.27 -52.74 -14.51
N THR A 659 9.53 -53.07 -14.26
CA THR A 659 10.35 -53.82 -15.23
C THR A 659 9.94 -55.29 -15.18
N ALA A 660 9.07 -55.71 -16.10
CA ALA A 660 8.80 -57.14 -16.32
C ALA A 660 9.90 -57.75 -17.20
N CYS A 661 10.69 -58.67 -16.66
CA CYS A 661 11.65 -59.46 -17.45
C CYS A 661 10.91 -60.62 -18.12
N LEU A 662 10.80 -60.60 -19.46
CA LEU A 662 10.41 -61.77 -20.25
C LEU A 662 11.69 -62.42 -20.83
N PRO A 663 11.90 -63.74 -20.70
CA PRO A 663 13.04 -64.40 -21.31
C PRO A 663 12.88 -64.46 -22.84
N ALA A 664 13.81 -63.85 -23.58
CA ALA A 664 13.92 -63.96 -25.03
C ALA A 664 15.23 -64.69 -25.39
N CYS A 665 15.17 -65.73 -26.21
CA CYS A 665 16.37 -66.40 -26.76
C CYS A 665 16.71 -65.79 -28.12
N LEU A 666 17.92 -65.23 -28.26
CA LEU A 666 18.48 -64.76 -29.53
C LEU A 666 19.63 -65.69 -29.97
N PRO A 667 19.73 -66.07 -31.25
CA PRO A 667 20.83 -66.90 -31.74
C PRO A 667 22.13 -66.08 -31.87
N ALA A 668 23.20 -66.54 -31.23
CA ALA A 668 24.55 -65.99 -31.38
C ALA A 668 25.45 -66.97 -32.14
N CYS A 669 26.17 -66.50 -33.16
CA CYS A 669 27.21 -67.27 -33.85
C CYS A 669 28.58 -66.88 -33.29
N LEU A 670 29.36 -67.87 -32.80
CA LEU A 670 30.76 -67.69 -32.42
C LEU A 670 31.70 -67.98 -33.61
N PRO A 671 32.87 -67.32 -33.70
CA PRO A 671 33.76 -67.45 -34.85
C PRO A 671 34.62 -68.72 -34.78
N ALA A 672 34.53 -69.52 -35.85
CA ALA A 672 35.48 -70.51 -36.40
C ALA A 672 36.09 -71.59 -35.47
N CYS A 673 35.61 -72.83 -35.60
CA CYS A 673 36.34 -74.03 -36.07
C CYS A 673 35.54 -75.33 -35.78
N LEU A 674 34.42 -75.55 -36.49
CA LEU A 674 33.69 -76.82 -36.77
C LEU A 674 32.23 -76.47 -37.16
N PRO A 675 31.56 -77.21 -38.06
CA PRO A 675 30.21 -76.87 -38.52
C PRO A 675 29.14 -77.49 -37.61
N ALA A 676 28.80 -76.82 -36.50
CA ALA A 676 27.55 -77.06 -35.78
C ALA A 676 27.20 -75.86 -34.87
N CYS A 677 26.07 -75.19 -35.13
CA CYS A 677 25.50 -74.18 -34.24
C CYS A 677 24.58 -74.85 -33.20
N LEU A 678 24.88 -74.70 -31.91
CA LEU A 678 23.95 -75.00 -30.81
C LEU A 678 23.43 -73.69 -30.20
N PRO A 679 22.12 -73.54 -29.96
CA PRO A 679 21.57 -72.33 -29.35
C PRO A 679 21.86 -72.28 -27.83
N ALA A 680 22.39 -71.15 -27.36
CA ALA A 680 22.52 -70.83 -25.93
C ALA A 680 21.63 -69.62 -25.60
N CYS A 681 20.80 -69.69 -24.56
CA CYS A 681 19.96 -68.58 -24.12
C CYS A 681 20.69 -67.76 -23.04
N LEU A 682 20.78 -66.44 -23.24
CA LEU A 682 21.19 -65.47 -22.21
C LEU A 682 20.03 -64.50 -21.95
N PRO A 683 19.74 -64.14 -20.68
CA PRO A 683 18.69 -63.18 -20.37
C PRO A 683 19.09 -61.76 -20.75
N ALA A 684 18.27 -61.09 -21.57
CA ALA A 684 18.39 -59.66 -21.89
C ALA A 684 17.12 -58.92 -21.47
N CYS A 685 17.29 -57.76 -20.81
CA CYS A 685 16.19 -56.87 -20.42
C CYS A 685 16.00 -55.80 -21.49
N LEU A 686 14.78 -55.65 -22.02
CA LEU A 686 14.42 -54.53 -22.89
C LEU A 686 13.35 -53.66 -22.19
N PRO A 687 13.46 -52.33 -22.24
CA PRO A 687 12.40 -51.44 -21.76
C PRO A 687 11.20 -51.50 -22.72
N ILE A 688 9.99 -51.63 -22.15
CA ILE A 688 8.73 -51.49 -22.89
C ILE A 688 8.40 -49.99 -22.93
N SER A 689 8.19 -49.46 -24.15
CA SER A 689 7.80 -48.07 -24.41
C SER A 689 6.38 -47.76 -23.97
#